data_AF-A0A8J1YVG5-F1
#
_entry.id   AF-A0A8J1YVG5-F1
#
_cell.length_a   1.000
_cell.length_b   1.000
_cell.length_c   1.000
_cell.angle_alpha   90.00
_cell.angle_beta   90.00
_cell.angle_gamma   90.00
#
_symmetry.space_group_name_H-M   'P 1'
#
loop_
_entity.id
_entity.type
_entity.pdbx_description
1 polymer ?
#
loop_
_entity_poly.entity_id
_entity_poly.type
_entity_poly.pdbx_seq_one_letter_code
_entity_poly.pdbx_strand_id
1 'polypeptide(L)'
;MQNNMSNFNYGDFLASCEEELLNADSIDVSLDRVSQVTVGTSKASSSVSRVRLHVSSRRNSVVSTTVSESLDVRYRTALLEDDECGSESEDEEEIGQRSSRYVTVAAAGTTVCARSSAAENNDDGGTTSAIASRDANASMRLENLTLTPSLLPVFAAYIGTAVKSLASSLPAPALTAINQLPMKVSGFSPTDFDATVVGHELQTHVGLLSLASSVGFIGSLRGLNNMKTAKQGNYMGMAATAMGILSVLASPGFGAHYGRFLACFLAAGGVGYTVAESVAMEEMPQLVAGFHSFVGLAAALVGFANHFDGGAITGLQLLEEYLGVGIGALTFTGSVVAAGKLHGSISGAPVILDQRWTLNGMAFAASALMGLLYIQGGGHTTYLVLNALAWAGLGVNMVMPVGGADMPVVVSLLNSFSGIATSAAGFMLRNDLLTITGALVASSGALLSSIMCKGINRSLANVLLGGFGTDGSSVPSGGASGSGGPQGQHREMSHDACAQALCEAKRIVIVPGYGLAVARAQQKLQELVSTLRAMKKTVHFAIHPVAGRLPGHMNVLLAEANVPYEIVREMDEINDVITSYDVAIVIGANDIVNPATVSDTSSPIYGMPAIEIWKIPRCIVLKRSMATGYSGVENPLFYLDNVRMLFGDARASTEQLVTMVNEKKQNHQGSKTQPEPESEEETLEFLNRDEEKNFPEPNKVLGILKENAADGKEKRVSVTPNVIPKLRKLGFKLVMESGAGEQSNYPNSSYVEKGVEVLQSRDEVFKQANVVLQVSEPLPEDLQKLSKSQICVSIWGMYGKESIIEQTRANPTRPTLFNMALIPRISRAQALDVLTSMANIAGYRAVLDAFRFFPKFAKPSTTASGNTPPAKVFIVGAGVAGLSAIATAHGLGAKVFASDVRSAAKEQVESMGAEFVEVQGMIQGEGAGGYARDMGEEFKERQKQLYAKMCKECDIVVTTALIPGRAAPVVVTEEMVLSMKRGSVIVDLAALNGGNCELTQKDEEVVSENGVTIIGKTNYPSEMAPQASDFLARNFYAFLDVLCNSDPTHQLKRLNMEDQVIRDSVVVYEGALMYPPPKQPEPVQPKAAAAVMNNASELANAEMNNAAETLPPGMLMTVLDWIGEHSEELAMFLGTGFLLAVGLGTNIPPEEITHLGYFVLSLMIGNFTVASVTPALHTPLISVTNAISGIIVIGGMLQLGGPLLSAKVASAMLAIFFSSVNIVGGFAVTARMLNMFRSETSNPPSRQASRQ
;
A
#
# COMPACT_ATOMS: atom_id res chain seq x y z
N MET A 1 -0.89 -51.94 -40.81
CA MET A 1 -0.80 -51.51 -42.23
C MET A 1 -1.50 -50.16 -42.31
N GLN A 2 -0.76 -49.07 -42.13
CA GLN A 2 -0.08 -48.28 -43.19
C GLN A 2 -1.02 -47.30 -43.90
N ASN A 3 -0.68 -46.02 -43.75
CA ASN A 3 -0.91 -44.88 -44.65
C ASN A 3 -2.33 -44.30 -44.76
N ASN A 4 -2.57 -43.18 -44.06
CA ASN A 4 -2.54 -41.85 -44.67
C ASN A 4 -3.02 -40.78 -43.67
N MET A 5 -2.07 -40.12 -43.00
CA MET A 5 -2.27 -38.79 -42.42
C MET A 5 -1.93 -37.76 -43.49
N SER A 6 -2.93 -37.03 -43.96
CA SER A 6 -2.80 -35.65 -44.44
C SER A 6 -4.20 -35.09 -44.75
N ASN A 7 -4.45 -33.88 -44.26
CA ASN A 7 -5.64 -33.02 -44.45
C ASN A 7 -6.80 -33.25 -43.48
N PHE A 8 -6.72 -32.61 -42.31
CA PHE A 8 -7.89 -32.14 -41.58
C PHE A 8 -7.79 -30.63 -41.43
N ASN A 9 -8.72 -29.90 -42.04
CA ASN A 9 -8.75 -28.43 -42.08
C ASN A 9 -9.75 -27.93 -41.02
N TYR A 10 -9.28 -27.08 -40.11
CA TYR A 10 -10.02 -26.62 -38.93
C TYR A 10 -11.19 -25.66 -39.26
N GLY A 11 -11.30 -25.22 -40.52
CA GLY A 11 -12.32 -24.28 -40.98
C GLY A 11 -13.74 -24.87 -41.14
N ASP A 12 -13.86 -26.15 -41.47
CA ASP A 12 -15.17 -26.75 -41.79
C ASP A 12 -15.95 -27.18 -40.53
N PHE A 13 -15.31 -27.26 -39.37
CA PHE A 13 -15.97 -27.58 -38.10
C PHE A 13 -16.66 -26.37 -37.46
N LEU A 14 -16.16 -25.15 -37.72
CA LEU A 14 -16.73 -23.92 -37.15
C LEU A 14 -17.95 -23.44 -37.94
N ALA A 15 -18.01 -23.69 -39.25
CA ALA A 15 -19.17 -23.34 -40.08
C ALA A 15 -20.42 -24.20 -39.78
N SER A 16 -20.27 -25.39 -39.21
CA SER A 16 -21.39 -26.26 -38.81
C SER A 16 -22.03 -25.86 -37.47
N CYS A 17 -21.38 -25.02 -36.67
CA CYS A 17 -21.88 -24.64 -35.33
C CYS A 17 -22.59 -23.27 -35.32
N GLU A 18 -22.47 -22.47 -36.37
CA GLU A 18 -23.17 -21.17 -36.49
C GLU A 18 -24.57 -21.27 -37.10
N GLU A 19 -24.97 -22.42 -37.67
CA GLU A 19 -26.26 -22.57 -38.37
C GLU A 19 -27.43 -23.06 -37.47
N GLU A 20 -27.18 -23.46 -36.22
CA GLU A 20 -28.23 -24.01 -35.32
C GLU A 20 -28.76 -23.05 -34.23
N LEU A 21 -28.25 -21.81 -34.13
CA LEU A 21 -28.66 -20.85 -33.08
C LEU A 21 -29.49 -19.65 -33.59
N LEU A 22 -29.82 -19.59 -34.88
CA LEU A 22 -30.50 -18.44 -35.51
C LEU A 22 -31.97 -18.67 -35.92
N ASN A 23 -32.62 -19.75 -35.48
CA ASN A 23 -34.04 -19.99 -35.80
C ASN A 23 -34.88 -20.32 -34.56
N ALA A 24 -35.42 -19.31 -33.89
CA ALA A 24 -36.77 -19.33 -33.30
C ALA A 24 -37.14 -17.96 -32.73
N ASP A 25 -37.77 -17.13 -33.56
CA ASP A 25 -38.53 -15.96 -33.11
C ASP A 25 -40.03 -16.30 -33.09
N SER A 26 -40.74 -15.63 -32.17
CA SER A 26 -42.19 -15.52 -31.99
C SER A 26 -42.94 -16.60 -31.19
N ILE A 27 -43.47 -16.21 -30.01
CA ILE A 27 -44.91 -15.96 -29.78
C ILE A 27 -45.14 -15.53 -28.30
N ASP A 28 -45.97 -14.48 -28.15
CA ASP A 28 -46.57 -13.92 -26.92
C ASP A 28 -47.18 -14.95 -25.95
N VAL A 29 -47.30 -14.58 -24.66
CA VAL A 29 -48.60 -14.42 -23.95
C VAL A 29 -48.39 -14.10 -22.46
N SER A 30 -49.21 -13.15 -22.03
CA SER A 30 -49.41 -12.57 -20.70
C SER A 30 -50.01 -13.50 -19.63
N LEU A 31 -49.78 -13.10 -18.37
CA LEU A 31 -50.69 -13.09 -17.21
C LEU A 31 -51.50 -14.35 -16.81
N ASP A 32 -51.35 -14.62 -15.51
CA ASP A 32 -52.40 -14.92 -14.53
C ASP A 32 -52.59 -16.34 -13.99
N ARG A 33 -53.00 -16.31 -12.72
CA ARG A 33 -53.28 -17.39 -11.75
C ARG A 33 -54.12 -18.54 -12.31
N VAL A 34 -53.93 -19.75 -11.75
CA VAL A 34 -54.91 -20.49 -10.93
C VAL A 34 -54.51 -21.99 -10.80
N SER A 35 -54.68 -22.46 -9.57
CA SER A 35 -54.63 -23.80 -8.99
C SER A 35 -55.32 -24.96 -9.72
N GLN A 36 -54.85 -26.21 -9.53
CA GLN A 36 -55.52 -27.32 -8.81
C GLN A 36 -54.95 -28.72 -9.24
N VAL A 37 -54.42 -29.55 -8.31
CA VAL A 37 -55.06 -30.64 -7.50
C VAL A 37 -55.11 -32.02 -8.18
N THR A 38 -54.53 -33.04 -7.52
CA THR A 38 -55.06 -34.42 -7.29
C THR A 38 -54.19 -35.06 -6.18
N VAL A 39 -54.57 -35.20 -4.90
CA VAL A 39 -55.55 -36.05 -4.16
C VAL A 39 -55.17 -37.53 -4.01
N GLY A 40 -55.10 -37.98 -2.74
CA GLY A 40 -55.12 -39.37 -2.28
C GLY A 40 -54.68 -39.53 -0.80
N THR A 41 -55.41 -38.98 0.19
CA THR A 41 -56.28 -39.67 1.18
C THR A 41 -55.57 -40.57 2.22
N SER A 42 -55.89 -40.65 3.53
CA SER A 42 -56.69 -39.88 4.52
C SER A 42 -56.66 -40.66 5.86
N LYS A 43 -56.70 -39.98 7.02
CA LYS A 43 -57.50 -40.25 8.25
C LYS A 43 -56.94 -39.39 9.41
N ALA A 44 -57.58 -38.27 9.80
CA ALA A 44 -58.69 -38.10 10.77
C ALA A 44 -58.23 -38.33 12.24
N SER A 45 -58.53 -37.56 13.29
CA SER A 45 -59.45 -36.47 13.70
C SER A 45 -58.90 -35.99 15.07
N SER A 46 -58.95 -34.74 15.56
CA SER A 46 -60.14 -34.02 16.03
C SER A 46 -59.82 -32.57 16.45
N SER A 47 -60.76 -31.68 16.15
CA SER A 47 -60.82 -30.23 16.40
C SER A 47 -61.56 -29.86 17.69
N VAL A 48 -61.16 -28.77 18.37
CA VAL A 48 -62.10 -27.82 19.03
C VAL A 48 -61.56 -26.39 18.88
N SER A 49 -62.40 -25.50 18.37
CA SER A 49 -62.19 -24.06 18.27
C SER A 49 -63.19 -23.33 19.19
N ARG A 50 -62.79 -22.22 19.82
CA ARG A 50 -63.66 -21.09 20.21
C ARG A 50 -62.79 -19.83 20.35
N VAL A 51 -62.84 -18.91 19.39
CA VAL A 51 -63.73 -17.74 19.23
C VAL A 51 -63.19 -16.46 19.89
N ARG A 52 -63.02 -15.46 19.01
CA ARG A 52 -62.62 -14.06 19.17
C ARG A 52 -63.24 -13.29 20.34
N LEU A 53 -62.48 -12.33 20.84
CA LEU A 53 -62.97 -10.97 21.08
C LEU A 53 -62.00 -9.95 20.47
N HIS A 54 -62.61 -8.91 19.91
CA HIS A 54 -62.06 -7.86 19.05
C HIS A 54 -62.11 -6.53 19.83
N VAL A 55 -61.73 -5.43 19.14
CA VAL A 55 -61.87 -4.02 19.55
C VAL A 55 -60.72 -3.50 20.44
N SER A 56 -60.10 -2.32 20.26
CA SER A 56 -59.89 -1.30 19.21
C SER A 56 -59.48 -0.01 19.95
N SER A 57 -58.79 0.88 19.26
CA SER A 57 -58.95 2.34 19.36
C SER A 57 -58.02 3.16 20.29
N ARG A 58 -57.16 3.94 19.59
CA ARG A 58 -56.95 5.40 19.65
C ARG A 58 -56.56 6.06 20.98
N ARG A 59 -55.49 6.88 20.95
CA ARG A 59 -55.58 8.36 20.95
C ARG A 59 -54.20 9.04 20.88
N ASN A 60 -54.22 10.23 20.29
CA ASN A 60 -53.12 11.16 20.08
C ASN A 60 -52.84 12.06 21.31
N SER A 61 -51.55 12.41 21.45
CA SER A 61 -50.97 13.74 21.69
C SER A 61 -50.97 14.41 23.08
N VAL A 62 -50.05 15.39 23.17
CA VAL A 62 -49.62 16.37 24.20
C VAL A 62 -48.56 15.78 25.16
N VAL A 63 -47.34 16.32 25.37
CA VAL A 63 -46.83 17.72 25.44
C VAL A 63 -45.35 17.76 25.01
N SER A 64 -44.93 18.82 24.32
CA SER A 64 -43.53 19.30 24.30
C SER A 64 -43.42 20.55 25.19
N THR A 65 -42.36 20.64 25.99
CA THR A 65 -41.87 21.92 26.51
C THR A 65 -40.34 21.88 26.48
N THR A 66 -39.76 22.84 25.77
CA THR A 66 -38.33 23.09 25.64
C THR A 66 -38.09 24.54 26.06
N VAL A 67 -37.13 24.80 26.95
CA VAL A 67 -36.43 26.11 27.13
C VAL A 67 -35.00 25.73 27.52
N SER A 68 -34.07 25.72 26.55
CA SER A 68 -33.08 26.76 26.18
C SER A 68 -31.90 26.80 27.18
N GLU A 69 -30.66 26.48 26.79
CA GLU A 69 -29.65 27.21 25.99
C GLU A 69 -28.45 27.43 26.94
N SER A 70 -27.33 26.74 26.74
CA SER A 70 -26.24 27.02 25.79
C SER A 70 -25.26 28.08 26.30
N LEU A 71 -24.00 27.66 26.43
CA LEU A 71 -22.79 28.48 26.27
C LEU A 71 -22.66 29.63 27.31
N ASP A 72 -21.51 30.18 27.68
CA ASP A 72 -20.26 30.26 26.95
C ASP A 72 -19.08 30.53 27.91
N VAL A 73 -17.90 30.27 27.37
CA VAL A 73 -16.65 31.00 27.54
C VAL A 73 -16.61 32.11 28.60
N ARG A 74 -15.61 32.04 29.48
CA ARG A 74 -14.96 33.26 30.02
C ARG A 74 -13.61 33.44 29.36
N TYR A 75 -13.56 34.42 28.47
CA TYR A 75 -12.61 35.52 28.61
C TYR A 75 -13.38 36.79 29.00
N ARG A 76 -12.62 37.77 29.51
CA ARG A 76 -13.04 38.97 30.26
C ARG A 76 -13.98 39.95 29.54
N THR A 77 -14.82 40.57 30.35
CA THR A 77 -15.62 41.80 30.17
C THR A 77 -14.82 43.08 30.01
N ALA A 78 -15.40 44.03 29.25
CA ALA A 78 -15.75 45.44 29.60
C ALA A 78 -16.11 46.17 28.28
N LEU A 79 -17.10 47.06 28.12
CA LEU A 79 -18.03 47.80 28.99
C LEU A 79 -18.93 48.69 28.06
N LEU A 80 -20.13 49.07 28.56
CA LEU A 80 -20.98 50.25 28.22
C LEU A 80 -21.93 50.14 27.00
N GLU A 81 -23.25 50.19 27.24
CA GLU A 81 -24.18 51.34 27.16
C GLU A 81 -24.78 51.43 25.75
N ASP A 82 -26.02 51.81 25.48
CA ASP A 82 -27.30 51.98 26.17
C ASP A 82 -28.30 52.29 25.02
N ASP A 83 -29.59 52.25 25.33
CA ASP A 83 -30.70 52.93 24.62
C ASP A 83 -31.18 52.39 23.26
N GLU A 84 -32.48 52.38 22.94
CA GLU A 84 -33.77 52.34 23.65
C GLU A 84 -34.84 52.38 22.53
N CYS A 85 -36.08 51.96 22.86
CA CYS A 85 -37.34 52.17 22.12
C CYS A 85 -37.54 51.41 20.78
N GLY A 86 -38.63 50.65 20.57
CA GLY A 86 -39.83 50.39 21.36
C GLY A 86 -41.00 49.93 20.47
N SER A 87 -41.89 49.12 21.05
CA SER A 87 -43.27 48.75 20.64
C SER A 87 -43.45 47.93 19.35
N GLU A 88 -44.26 46.86 19.27
CA GLU A 88 -45.29 46.30 20.16
C GLU A 88 -45.66 44.87 19.65
N SER A 89 -45.66 43.85 20.51
CA SER A 89 -46.81 42.99 20.92
C SER A 89 -46.65 41.55 20.38
N GLU A 90 -46.73 40.43 21.12
CA GLU A 90 -47.23 40.02 22.45
C GLU A 90 -46.27 38.92 22.98
N ASP A 91 -45.58 39.06 24.13
CA ASP A 91 -45.96 38.86 25.56
C ASP A 91 -46.25 37.39 25.97
N GLU A 92 -45.74 36.81 27.07
CA GLU A 92 -44.66 37.05 28.07
C GLU A 92 -44.80 35.90 29.11
N GLU A 93 -43.72 35.21 29.53
CA GLU A 93 -43.06 35.33 30.86
C GLU A 93 -43.80 34.66 32.05
N GLU A 94 -43.20 34.21 33.17
CA GLU A 94 -42.02 34.68 33.90
C GLU A 94 -41.57 33.60 34.95
N ILE A 95 -40.26 33.52 35.16
CA ILE A 95 -39.52 33.49 36.46
C ILE A 95 -39.79 32.42 37.54
N GLY A 96 -38.68 31.88 38.08
CA GLY A 96 -38.49 31.96 39.54
C GLY A 96 -37.81 30.81 40.29
N GLN A 97 -36.49 30.96 40.47
CA GLN A 97 -35.80 30.87 41.77
C GLN A 97 -35.54 29.53 42.51
N ARG A 98 -34.25 29.41 42.86
CA ARG A 98 -33.67 29.12 44.19
C ARG A 98 -33.53 27.65 44.67
N SER A 99 -32.28 27.36 45.04
CA SER A 99 -31.88 26.89 46.38
C SER A 99 -31.33 25.46 46.53
N SER A 100 -30.07 25.43 46.97
CA SER A 100 -29.52 24.62 48.08
C SER A 100 -29.28 23.10 47.95
N ARG A 101 -27.98 22.79 48.09
CA ARG A 101 -27.34 21.93 49.11
C ARG A 101 -27.78 20.46 49.24
N TYR A 102 -26.78 19.60 48.97
CA TYR A 102 -26.23 18.51 49.81
C TYR A 102 -27.15 17.41 50.38
N VAL A 103 -26.52 16.23 50.50
CA VAL A 103 -26.79 15.09 51.42
C VAL A 103 -27.24 13.80 50.73
N THR A 104 -26.24 12.98 50.39
CA THR A 104 -25.99 11.62 50.91
C THR A 104 -27.16 10.87 51.56
N VAL A 105 -27.67 9.79 50.94
CA VAL A 105 -28.25 8.59 51.61
C VAL A 105 -28.12 7.44 50.59
N ALA A 106 -27.15 6.52 50.71
CA ALA A 106 -27.11 5.37 51.62
C ALA A 106 -28.22 4.33 51.41
N ALA A 107 -27.75 3.12 51.13
CA ALA A 107 -28.39 1.81 51.17
C ALA A 107 -29.65 1.62 52.04
N ALA A 108 -30.59 0.83 51.50
CA ALA A 108 -31.25 -0.34 52.11
C ALA A 108 -32.18 -0.93 51.02
N GLY A 109 -32.21 -2.22 50.69
CA GLY A 109 -32.01 -3.40 51.52
C GLY A 109 -33.39 -3.99 51.84
N THR A 110 -33.67 -5.21 51.37
CA THR A 110 -34.37 -6.23 52.19
C THR A 110 -34.23 -7.61 51.50
N THR A 111 -33.38 -8.52 51.96
CA THR A 111 -33.42 -9.40 53.17
C THR A 111 -34.08 -10.75 52.86
N VAL A 112 -33.31 -11.83 53.02
CA VAL A 112 -33.72 -13.01 53.83
C VAL A 112 -32.49 -13.55 54.58
N CYS A 113 -32.67 -13.74 55.90
CA CYS A 113 -31.69 -14.06 56.94
C CYS A 113 -31.11 -15.48 56.94
N ALA A 114 -29.91 -15.63 57.52
CA ALA A 114 -29.69 -16.49 58.70
C ALA A 114 -28.36 -16.18 59.44
N ARG A 115 -28.51 -15.62 60.65
CA ARG A 115 -27.70 -15.66 61.89
C ARG A 115 -26.15 -15.63 61.89
N SER A 116 -25.65 -14.78 62.78
CA SER A 116 -24.27 -14.65 63.28
C SER A 116 -23.97 -15.52 64.51
N SER A 117 -22.68 -15.72 64.77
CA SER A 117 -22.00 -15.58 66.08
C SER A 117 -20.50 -15.42 65.80
N ALA A 118 -19.90 -14.23 65.94
CA ALA A 118 -19.35 -13.65 67.16
C ALA A 118 -18.01 -14.27 67.62
N ALA A 119 -17.09 -13.34 67.94
CA ALA A 119 -15.97 -13.43 68.89
C ALA A 119 -14.58 -13.85 68.38
N GLU A 120 -13.71 -12.84 68.41
CA GLU A 120 -12.46 -12.80 69.20
C GLU A 120 -11.14 -13.38 68.65
N ASN A 121 -10.18 -12.45 68.65
CA ASN A 121 -8.85 -12.55 69.26
C ASN A 121 -7.68 -13.11 68.45
N ASN A 122 -6.72 -12.20 68.35
CA ASN A 122 -5.34 -12.34 68.80
C ASN A 122 -4.26 -12.79 67.82
N ASP A 123 -3.39 -11.81 67.62
CA ASP A 123 -1.98 -11.85 67.98
C ASP A 123 -0.97 -12.45 67.01
N ASP A 124 0.01 -11.56 66.79
CA ASP A 124 1.43 -11.81 66.81
C ASP A 124 2.05 -12.53 65.61
N GLY A 125 2.76 -11.71 64.83
CA GLY A 125 4.17 -11.61 65.16
C GLY A 125 5.11 -12.00 64.02
N GLY A 126 5.94 -11.02 63.64
CA GLY A 126 7.33 -11.31 63.29
C GLY A 126 7.72 -11.21 61.81
N THR A 127 8.23 -10.04 61.43
CA THR A 127 9.59 -9.81 60.87
C THR A 127 10.18 -10.92 59.98
N THR A 128 10.71 -10.70 58.76
CA THR A 128 11.61 -9.62 58.33
C THR A 128 11.89 -9.71 56.82
N SER A 129 12.13 -8.54 56.20
CA SER A 129 13.01 -8.23 55.05
C SER A 129 12.81 -8.92 53.68
N ALA A 130 12.40 -8.13 52.69
CA ALA A 130 13.28 -7.56 51.63
C ALA A 130 12.58 -7.45 50.25
N ILE A 131 12.27 -6.20 49.90
CA ILE A 131 12.38 -5.55 48.58
C ILE A 131 12.20 -6.42 47.32
N ALA A 132 11.02 -6.30 46.69
CA ALA A 132 10.89 -6.28 45.23
C ALA A 132 9.67 -5.42 44.86
N SER A 133 9.91 -4.19 44.41
CA SER A 133 8.90 -3.26 43.94
C SER A 133 8.63 -3.43 42.45
N ARG A 134 7.34 -3.61 42.14
CA ARG A 134 6.56 -3.03 41.03
C ARG A 134 7.11 -3.19 39.59
N ASP A 135 6.34 -3.92 38.78
CA ASP A 135 5.46 -3.27 37.81
C ASP A 135 4.33 -4.20 37.36
N ALA A 136 3.10 -3.85 37.75
CA ALA A 136 1.87 -4.39 37.24
C ALA A 136 1.15 -3.25 36.53
N ASN A 137 1.12 -3.29 35.19
CA ASN A 137 0.16 -2.55 34.36
C ASN A 137 0.15 -3.12 32.94
N ALA A 138 -0.71 -4.13 32.74
CA ALA A 138 -1.14 -4.56 31.42
C ALA A 138 -2.65 -4.79 31.47
N SER A 139 -3.42 -3.73 31.28
CA SER A 139 -4.84 -3.80 30.92
C SER A 139 -5.05 -2.87 29.73
N MET A 140 -4.82 -3.40 28.52
CA MET A 140 -5.06 -2.69 27.26
C MET A 140 -6.44 -3.08 26.73
N ARG A 141 -7.19 -2.04 26.37
CA ARG A 141 -8.61 -2.04 25.99
C ARG A 141 -8.91 -2.96 24.79
N LEU A 142 -9.92 -3.81 24.98
CA LEU A 142 -10.57 -4.64 23.97
C LEU A 142 -11.68 -3.82 23.27
N GLU A 143 -11.30 -2.74 22.60
CA GLU A 143 -12.21 -1.93 21.79
C GLU A 143 -11.52 -1.60 20.47
N ASN A 144 -11.68 -2.50 19.50
CA ASN A 144 -11.61 -2.27 18.04
C ASN A 144 -11.58 -3.63 17.33
N LEU A 145 -12.74 -4.29 17.33
CA LEU A 145 -12.97 -5.58 16.68
C LEU A 145 -14.10 -5.38 15.66
N THR A 146 -13.84 -4.65 14.56
CA THR A 146 -14.78 -4.55 13.44
C THR A 146 -14.54 -5.69 12.46
N LEU A 147 -14.92 -6.90 12.87
CA LEU A 147 -15.33 -7.96 11.96
C LEU A 147 -16.86 -7.86 11.81
N THR A 148 -17.37 -8.13 10.62
CA THR A 148 -18.81 -8.19 10.33
C THR A 148 -19.58 -8.96 11.42
N PRO A 149 -20.70 -8.42 11.96
CA PRO A 149 -21.34 -8.96 13.16
C PRO A 149 -22.09 -10.31 12.96
N SER A 150 -21.98 -10.95 11.80
CA SER A 150 -22.71 -12.19 11.48
C SER A 150 -22.02 -13.49 11.88
N LEU A 151 -20.71 -13.50 12.18
CA LEU A 151 -19.96 -14.75 12.42
C LEU A 151 -19.52 -14.94 13.90
N LEU A 152 -19.34 -13.87 14.66
CA LEU A 152 -18.83 -13.93 16.04
C LEU A 152 -19.72 -14.74 17.02
N PRO A 153 -21.07 -14.66 16.97
CA PRO A 153 -21.94 -15.44 17.85
C PRO A 153 -21.90 -16.95 17.53
N VAL A 154 -21.72 -17.29 16.25
CA VAL A 154 -21.61 -18.69 15.78
C VAL A 154 -20.28 -19.29 16.23
N PHE A 155 -19.18 -18.53 16.12
CA PHE A 155 -17.84 -18.92 16.58
C PHE A 155 -17.77 -19.11 18.11
N ALA A 156 -18.37 -18.21 18.89
CA ALA A 156 -18.38 -18.32 20.35
C ALA A 156 -19.24 -19.49 20.87
N ALA A 157 -20.37 -19.76 20.21
CA ALA A 157 -21.23 -20.90 20.54
C ALA A 157 -20.53 -22.25 20.25
N TYR A 158 -19.78 -22.34 19.14
CA TYR A 158 -19.08 -23.56 18.72
C TYR A 158 -17.87 -23.94 19.57
N ILE A 159 -17.09 -22.94 20.01
CA ILE A 159 -16.00 -23.15 20.97
C ILE A 159 -16.58 -23.65 22.31
N GLY A 160 -17.74 -23.12 22.72
CA GLY A 160 -18.45 -23.57 23.91
C GLY A 160 -18.92 -25.02 23.86
N THR A 161 -19.38 -25.51 22.71
CA THR A 161 -19.77 -26.92 22.52
C THR A 161 -18.56 -27.86 22.40
N ALA A 162 -17.49 -27.45 21.71
CA ALA A 162 -16.26 -28.24 21.59
C ALA A 162 -15.55 -28.41 22.94
N VAL A 163 -15.48 -27.36 23.77
CA VAL A 163 -14.90 -27.42 25.13
C VAL A 163 -15.74 -28.30 26.06
N LYS A 164 -17.08 -28.28 25.93
CA LYS A 164 -17.98 -29.16 26.71
C LYS A 164 -17.88 -30.63 26.30
N SER A 165 -17.70 -30.92 25.01
CA SER A 165 -17.46 -32.29 24.50
C SER A 165 -16.09 -32.84 24.94
N LEU A 166 -15.08 -31.97 25.07
CA LEU A 166 -13.77 -32.32 25.61
C LEU A 166 -13.83 -32.60 27.13
N ALA A 167 -14.64 -31.83 27.86
CA ALA A 167 -14.83 -31.98 29.31
C ALA A 167 -15.50 -33.31 29.71
N SER A 168 -16.35 -33.90 28.87
CA SER A 168 -16.96 -35.22 29.12
C SER A 168 -16.03 -36.42 28.96
N SER A 169 -14.78 -36.21 28.50
CA SER A 169 -13.80 -37.29 28.22
C SER A 169 -12.58 -37.31 29.14
N LEU A 170 -12.54 -36.44 30.17
CA LEU A 170 -11.41 -36.32 31.10
C LEU A 170 -11.64 -37.09 32.41
N PRO A 171 -10.60 -37.73 33.00
CA PRO A 171 -10.71 -38.34 34.32
C PRO A 171 -10.91 -37.28 35.43
N ALA A 172 -11.68 -37.66 36.46
CA ALA A 172 -12.18 -36.80 37.54
C ALA A 172 -11.23 -35.75 38.15
N PRO A 173 -9.91 -35.98 38.34
CA PRO A 173 -9.02 -34.95 38.89
C PRO A 173 -8.77 -33.76 37.96
N ALA A 174 -8.98 -33.89 36.64
CA ALA A 174 -8.82 -32.78 35.69
C ALA A 174 -10.05 -31.83 35.64
N LEU A 175 -11.23 -32.33 36.03
CA LEU A 175 -12.46 -31.51 36.10
C LEU A 175 -12.38 -30.43 37.20
N THR A 176 -11.64 -30.72 38.27
CA THR A 176 -11.53 -29.83 39.44
C THR A 176 -10.70 -28.57 39.16
N ALA A 177 -9.77 -28.63 38.20
CA ALA A 177 -8.95 -27.48 37.78
C ALA A 177 -9.71 -26.56 36.80
N ILE A 178 -10.62 -27.11 35.99
CA ILE A 178 -11.42 -26.35 35.01
C ILE A 178 -12.56 -25.56 35.70
N ASN A 179 -13.10 -26.09 36.80
CA ASN A 179 -14.15 -25.43 37.59
C ASN A 179 -13.68 -24.22 38.42
N GLN A 180 -12.39 -23.87 38.39
CA GLN A 180 -11.84 -22.68 39.05
C GLN A 180 -11.64 -21.49 38.09
N LEU A 181 -11.98 -21.63 36.81
CA LEU A 181 -11.93 -20.53 35.84
C LEU A 181 -13.26 -19.73 35.84
N PRO A 182 -13.23 -18.39 35.81
CA PRO A 182 -14.42 -17.56 35.97
C PRO A 182 -15.12 -17.32 34.63
N MET A 183 -15.75 -18.35 34.05
CA MET A 183 -16.73 -18.15 32.97
C MET A 183 -17.90 -19.12 33.12
N LYS A 184 -19.07 -18.59 33.52
CA LYS A 184 -20.34 -19.33 33.53
C LYS A 184 -21.03 -19.18 32.18
N VAL A 185 -21.22 -20.29 31.46
CA VAL A 185 -22.14 -20.38 30.31
C VAL A 185 -23.34 -21.24 30.73
N SER A 186 -24.41 -20.58 31.20
CA SER A 186 -25.64 -21.23 31.63
C SER A 186 -26.62 -21.41 30.45
N GLY A 187 -27.07 -22.65 30.24
CA GLY A 187 -28.29 -22.94 29.50
C GLY A 187 -28.17 -24.06 28.47
N PHE A 188 -27.98 -25.32 28.90
CA PHE A 188 -28.37 -26.52 28.13
C PHE A 188 -28.55 -27.69 29.12
N SER A 189 -29.64 -28.46 28.99
CA SER A 189 -29.95 -29.61 29.86
C SER A 189 -29.22 -30.87 29.37
N PRO A 190 -28.68 -31.74 30.25
CA PRO A 190 -27.92 -32.93 29.87
C PRO A 190 -28.74 -34.08 29.26
N THR A 191 -30.06 -33.91 29.10
CA THR A 191 -30.99 -34.98 28.74
C THR A 191 -31.31 -35.08 27.24
N ASP A 192 -30.75 -34.19 26.42
CA ASP A 192 -31.10 -34.10 24.99
C ASP A 192 -30.17 -34.89 24.05
N PHE A 193 -29.17 -35.59 24.58
CA PHE A 193 -28.20 -36.34 23.76
C PHE A 193 -28.51 -37.83 23.70
N ASP A 194 -29.25 -38.22 22.66
CA ASP A 194 -29.33 -39.62 22.22
C ASP A 194 -28.03 -40.00 21.49
N ALA A 195 -27.43 -41.13 21.86
CA ALA A 195 -26.05 -41.49 21.51
C ALA A 195 -25.83 -41.77 20.01
N THR A 196 -26.91 -41.87 19.23
CA THR A 196 -26.88 -42.10 17.77
C THR A 196 -26.87 -40.80 16.94
N VAL A 197 -27.30 -39.66 17.50
CA VAL A 197 -27.28 -38.36 16.81
C VAL A 197 -25.90 -37.69 16.91
N VAL A 198 -25.18 -37.91 18.02
CA VAL A 198 -23.84 -37.35 18.28
C VAL A 198 -22.81 -37.80 17.24
N GLY A 199 -22.91 -39.02 16.71
CA GLY A 199 -21.96 -39.54 15.73
C GLY A 199 -21.93 -38.78 14.40
N HIS A 200 -23.10 -38.31 13.93
CA HIS A 200 -23.22 -37.57 12.68
C HIS A 200 -22.90 -36.08 12.85
N GLU A 201 -23.29 -35.47 13.98
CA GLU A 201 -22.96 -34.07 14.28
C GLU A 201 -21.46 -33.88 14.51
N LEU A 202 -20.78 -34.80 15.22
CA LEU A 202 -19.35 -34.67 15.53
C LEU A 202 -18.46 -34.75 14.27
N GLN A 203 -18.78 -35.62 13.30
CA GLN A 203 -18.07 -35.66 12.01
C GLN A 203 -18.25 -34.36 11.22
N THR A 204 -19.44 -33.76 11.28
CA THR A 204 -19.73 -32.47 10.63
C THR A 204 -18.97 -31.32 11.30
N HIS A 205 -18.83 -31.38 12.63
CA HIS A 205 -18.06 -30.39 13.41
C HIS A 205 -16.54 -30.46 13.18
N VAL A 206 -15.97 -31.65 13.00
CA VAL A 206 -14.53 -31.83 12.69
C VAL A 206 -14.19 -31.21 11.33
N GLY A 207 -15.00 -31.49 10.29
CA GLY A 207 -14.81 -30.90 8.96
C GLY A 207 -14.92 -29.36 8.95
N LEU A 208 -15.84 -28.80 9.73
CA LEU A 208 -16.00 -27.34 9.86
C LEU A 208 -14.78 -26.68 10.52
N LEU A 209 -14.20 -27.32 11.55
CA LEU A 209 -12.99 -26.83 12.22
C LEU A 209 -11.77 -26.86 11.29
N SER A 210 -11.62 -27.92 10.48
CA SER A 210 -10.56 -28.01 9.48
C SER A 210 -10.73 -26.94 8.39
N LEU A 211 -11.95 -26.72 7.89
CA LEU A 211 -12.23 -25.64 6.92
C LEU A 211 -11.96 -24.25 7.52
N ALA A 212 -12.40 -24.00 8.75
CA ALA A 212 -12.15 -22.74 9.45
C ALA A 212 -10.65 -22.49 9.67
N SER A 213 -9.88 -23.56 9.95
CA SER A 213 -8.42 -23.53 10.01
C SER A 213 -7.80 -23.13 8.67
N SER A 214 -8.19 -23.78 7.57
CA SER A 214 -7.72 -23.44 6.20
C SER A 214 -8.00 -21.98 5.83
N VAL A 215 -9.21 -21.49 6.07
CA VAL A 215 -9.57 -20.07 5.82
C VAL A 215 -8.77 -19.13 6.74
N GLY A 216 -8.56 -19.52 8.00
CA GLY A 216 -7.73 -18.78 8.95
C GLY A 216 -6.28 -18.66 8.50
N PHE A 217 -5.70 -19.68 7.87
CA PHE A 217 -4.35 -19.61 7.29
C PHE A 217 -4.26 -18.65 6.10
N ILE A 218 -5.26 -18.64 5.21
CA ILE A 218 -5.35 -17.65 4.12
C ILE A 218 -5.43 -16.23 4.71
N GLY A 219 -6.28 -16.04 5.72
CA GLY A 219 -6.39 -14.75 6.43
C GLY A 219 -5.11 -14.35 7.17
N SER A 220 -4.36 -15.32 7.70
CA SER A 220 -3.06 -15.09 8.32
C SER A 220 -2.07 -14.48 7.34
N LEU A 221 -1.89 -15.11 6.17
CA LEU A 221 -1.02 -14.61 5.10
C LEU A 221 -1.46 -13.24 4.58
N ARG A 222 -2.77 -13.06 4.32
CA ARG A 222 -3.34 -11.77 3.88
C ARG A 222 -3.12 -10.66 4.90
N GLY A 223 -3.14 -10.99 6.19
CA GLY A 223 -2.89 -10.04 7.27
C GLY A 223 -1.50 -9.40 7.19
N LEU A 224 -0.51 -10.08 6.59
CA LEU A 224 0.83 -9.54 6.38
C LEU A 224 0.95 -8.57 5.20
N ASN A 225 -0.11 -8.26 4.46
CA ASN A 225 -0.02 -7.31 3.35
C ASN A 225 0.32 -5.89 3.82
N ASN A 226 -0.09 -5.53 5.04
CA ASN A 226 0.14 -4.22 5.63
C ASN A 226 0.68 -4.33 7.06
N MET A 227 1.59 -3.44 7.46
CA MET A 227 2.17 -3.42 8.81
C MET A 227 1.12 -3.27 9.92
N LYS A 228 0.03 -2.52 9.64
CA LYS A 228 -1.08 -2.30 10.58
C LYS A 228 -1.85 -3.60 10.89
N THR A 229 -1.99 -4.49 9.91
CA THR A 229 -2.73 -5.76 10.04
C THR A 229 -1.81 -6.94 10.34
N ALA A 230 -0.49 -6.80 10.18
CA ALA A 230 0.46 -7.92 10.28
C ALA A 230 0.37 -8.68 11.62
N LYS A 231 0.20 -7.96 12.74
CA LYS A 231 0.01 -8.58 14.06
C LYS A 231 -1.28 -9.40 14.13
N GLN A 232 -2.37 -8.88 13.57
CA GLN A 232 -3.65 -9.61 13.47
C GLN A 232 -3.48 -10.86 12.60
N GLY A 233 -2.75 -10.77 11.49
CA GLY A 233 -2.39 -11.91 10.65
C GLY A 233 -1.68 -13.02 11.42
N ASN A 234 -0.70 -12.67 12.26
CA ASN A 234 -0.02 -13.65 13.12
C ASN A 234 -0.97 -14.33 14.11
N TYR A 235 -1.84 -13.55 14.78
CA TYR A 235 -2.84 -14.12 15.70
C TYR A 235 -3.85 -15.02 14.99
N MET A 236 -4.26 -14.66 13.77
CA MET A 236 -5.12 -15.51 12.94
C MET A 236 -4.45 -16.85 12.61
N GLY A 237 -3.14 -16.84 12.31
CA GLY A 237 -2.38 -18.07 12.08
C GLY A 237 -2.28 -18.96 13.31
N MET A 238 -2.06 -18.37 14.49
CA MET A 238 -2.08 -19.10 15.76
C MET A 238 -3.46 -19.72 16.05
N ALA A 239 -4.53 -18.95 15.85
CA ALA A 239 -5.90 -19.43 16.02
C ALA A 239 -6.25 -20.54 15.01
N ALA A 240 -5.85 -20.38 13.74
CA ALA A 240 -6.01 -21.39 12.69
C ALA A 240 -5.32 -22.70 13.05
N THR A 241 -4.07 -22.63 13.52
CA THR A 241 -3.31 -23.82 13.97
C THR A 241 -3.99 -24.50 15.15
N ALA A 242 -4.46 -23.73 16.13
CA ALA A 242 -5.21 -24.26 17.27
C ALA A 242 -6.52 -24.94 16.83
N MET A 243 -7.27 -24.37 15.89
CA MET A 243 -8.48 -24.98 15.32
C MET A 243 -8.15 -26.29 14.57
N GLY A 244 -7.05 -26.32 13.83
CA GLY A 244 -6.58 -27.53 13.14
C GLY A 244 -6.25 -28.66 14.12
N ILE A 245 -5.47 -28.38 15.16
CA ILE A 245 -5.19 -29.36 16.23
C ILE A 245 -6.49 -29.79 16.92
N LEU A 246 -7.37 -28.85 17.24
CA LEU A 246 -8.65 -29.13 17.89
C LEU A 246 -9.54 -30.05 17.04
N SER A 247 -9.50 -29.91 15.71
CA SER A 247 -10.26 -30.79 14.80
C SER A 247 -9.88 -32.26 14.98
N VAL A 248 -8.58 -32.57 15.15
CA VAL A 248 -8.10 -33.93 15.38
C VAL A 248 -8.37 -34.38 16.82
N LEU A 249 -8.21 -33.50 17.81
CA LEU A 249 -8.53 -33.81 19.20
C LEU A 249 -10.02 -34.18 19.38
N ALA A 250 -10.90 -33.50 18.67
CA ALA A 250 -12.34 -33.76 18.68
C ALA A 250 -12.75 -34.99 17.83
N SER A 251 -11.82 -35.60 17.09
CA SER A 251 -12.13 -36.73 16.22
C SER A 251 -12.49 -37.99 17.03
N PRO A 252 -13.52 -38.75 16.59
CA PRO A 252 -13.86 -40.03 17.20
C PRO A 252 -12.64 -40.98 17.19
N GLY A 253 -12.22 -41.45 18.36
CA GLY A 253 -11.11 -42.41 18.50
C GLY A 253 -9.78 -41.83 18.99
N PHE A 254 -9.62 -40.50 19.02
CA PHE A 254 -8.37 -39.89 19.52
C PHE A 254 -8.21 -39.98 21.06
N GLY A 255 -9.29 -40.28 21.79
CA GLY A 255 -9.35 -40.17 23.26
C GLY A 255 -8.26 -40.92 24.04
N ALA A 256 -7.77 -42.05 23.52
CA ALA A 256 -6.71 -42.83 24.16
C ALA A 256 -5.29 -42.21 23.99
N HIS A 257 -5.16 -41.17 23.18
CA HIS A 257 -3.87 -40.63 22.73
C HIS A 257 -3.59 -39.21 23.25
N TYR A 258 -4.53 -38.57 23.95
CA TYR A 258 -4.36 -37.22 24.51
C TYR A 258 -3.07 -37.05 25.32
N GLY A 259 -2.78 -37.99 26.23
CA GLY A 259 -1.59 -37.91 27.08
C GLY A 259 -0.28 -37.93 26.29
N ARG A 260 -0.20 -38.77 25.25
CA ARG A 260 1.00 -38.86 24.39
C ARG A 260 1.19 -37.58 23.58
N PHE A 261 0.11 -37.08 22.98
CA PHE A 261 0.14 -35.84 22.22
C PHE A 261 0.52 -34.64 23.10
N LEU A 262 -0.18 -34.42 24.21
CA LEU A 262 0.04 -33.26 25.08
C LEU A 262 1.46 -33.26 25.68
N ALA A 263 1.97 -34.42 26.09
CA ALA A 263 3.33 -34.54 26.60
C ALA A 263 4.37 -34.12 25.55
N CYS A 264 4.25 -34.63 24.31
CA CYS A 264 5.14 -34.26 23.21
C CYS A 264 4.99 -32.78 22.82
N PHE A 265 3.75 -32.32 22.63
CA PHE A 265 3.45 -30.95 22.17
C PHE A 265 3.94 -29.90 23.16
N LEU A 266 3.70 -30.09 24.47
CA LEU A 266 4.13 -29.13 25.50
C LEU A 266 5.65 -29.13 25.68
N ALA A 267 6.30 -30.30 25.70
CA ALA A 267 7.75 -30.39 25.82
C ALA A 267 8.45 -29.73 24.63
N ALA A 268 8.02 -30.06 23.41
CA ALA A 268 8.54 -29.47 22.18
C ALA A 268 8.23 -27.97 22.07
N GLY A 269 7.01 -27.57 22.43
CA GLY A 269 6.60 -26.16 22.45
C GLY A 269 7.46 -25.32 23.40
N GLY A 270 7.79 -25.85 24.58
CA GLY A 270 8.74 -25.21 25.51
C GLY A 270 10.13 -25.03 24.91
N VAL A 271 10.64 -26.01 24.16
CA VAL A 271 11.90 -25.89 23.42
C VAL A 271 11.79 -24.83 22.33
N GLY A 272 10.73 -24.86 21.51
CA GLY A 272 10.51 -23.88 20.44
C GLY A 272 10.44 -22.44 20.98
N TYR A 273 9.71 -22.22 22.07
CA TYR A 273 9.57 -20.92 22.71
C TYR A 273 10.91 -20.40 23.27
N THR A 274 11.65 -21.24 23.99
CA THR A 274 12.93 -20.84 24.59
C THR A 274 13.99 -20.50 23.53
N VAL A 275 14.05 -21.29 22.45
CA VAL A 275 14.91 -20.96 21.29
C VAL A 275 14.48 -19.64 20.65
N ALA A 276 13.18 -19.44 20.43
CA ALA A 276 12.65 -18.21 19.84
C ALA A 276 12.95 -16.95 20.66
N GLU A 277 12.95 -17.02 21.99
CA GLU A 277 13.30 -15.87 22.85
C GLU A 277 14.81 -15.61 22.90
N SER A 278 15.64 -16.66 22.85
CA SER A 278 17.09 -16.55 23.09
C SER A 278 17.93 -16.09 21.89
N VAL A 279 17.46 -16.33 20.65
CA VAL A 279 18.23 -16.04 19.44
C VAL A 279 18.24 -14.54 19.13
N ALA A 280 19.37 -13.99 18.67
CA ALA A 280 19.49 -12.58 18.29
C ALA A 280 18.82 -12.27 16.93
N MET A 281 18.44 -11.01 16.67
CA MET A 281 17.71 -10.66 15.44
C MET A 281 18.54 -10.81 14.17
N GLU A 282 19.85 -10.60 14.25
CA GLU A 282 20.80 -10.83 13.16
C GLU A 282 20.98 -12.32 12.81
N GLU A 283 20.60 -13.21 13.73
CA GLU A 283 20.70 -14.66 13.58
C GLU A 283 19.39 -15.31 13.08
N MET A 284 18.37 -14.50 12.81
CA MET A 284 17.09 -14.97 12.28
C MET A 284 17.20 -15.78 10.97
N PRO A 285 18.05 -15.42 9.99
CA PRO A 285 18.13 -16.17 8.74
C PRO A 285 18.47 -17.65 8.94
N GLN A 286 19.45 -17.97 9.79
CA GLN A 286 19.80 -19.36 10.09
C GLN A 286 18.75 -20.06 10.98
N LEU A 287 18.08 -19.33 11.89
CA LEU A 287 17.03 -19.92 12.71
C LEU A 287 15.84 -20.35 11.85
N VAL A 288 15.40 -19.47 10.95
CA VAL A 288 14.32 -19.74 9.99
C VAL A 288 14.68 -20.92 9.08
N ALA A 289 15.91 -20.95 8.54
CA ALA A 289 16.39 -22.11 7.79
C ALA A 289 16.40 -23.39 8.64
N GLY A 290 16.84 -23.31 9.90
CA GLY A 290 16.83 -24.44 10.83
C GLY A 290 15.42 -24.98 11.10
N PHE A 291 14.44 -24.10 11.26
CA PHE A 291 13.05 -24.49 11.46
C PHE A 291 12.42 -25.20 10.24
N HIS A 292 12.72 -24.78 9.01
CA HIS A 292 12.30 -25.52 7.80
C HIS A 292 12.82 -26.97 7.80
N SER A 293 14.01 -27.20 8.35
CA SER A 293 14.55 -28.57 8.45
C SER A 293 13.65 -29.48 9.29
N PHE A 294 13.08 -28.96 10.39
CA PHE A 294 12.19 -29.72 11.26
C PHE A 294 10.87 -30.07 10.57
N VAL A 295 10.36 -29.21 9.69
CA VAL A 295 9.16 -29.50 8.89
C VAL A 295 9.43 -30.62 7.90
N GLY A 296 10.53 -30.53 7.14
CA GLY A 296 10.91 -31.59 6.20
C GLY A 296 11.11 -32.94 6.89
N LEU A 297 11.79 -32.93 8.04
CA LEU A 297 11.98 -34.13 8.84
C LEU A 297 10.66 -34.67 9.41
N ALA A 298 9.78 -33.81 9.91
CA ALA A 298 8.47 -34.21 10.41
C ALA A 298 7.62 -34.85 9.30
N ALA A 299 7.59 -34.27 8.09
CA ALA A 299 6.87 -34.83 6.95
C ALA A 299 7.41 -36.22 6.56
N ALA A 300 8.73 -36.40 6.52
CA ALA A 300 9.33 -37.71 6.27
C ALA A 300 8.98 -38.73 7.37
N LEU A 301 8.98 -38.32 8.64
CA LEU A 301 8.59 -39.18 9.76
C LEU A 301 7.09 -39.54 9.74
N VAL A 302 6.22 -38.63 9.29
CA VAL A 302 4.79 -38.95 9.07
C VAL A 302 4.65 -40.00 7.97
N GLY A 303 5.41 -39.90 6.88
CA GLY A 303 5.48 -40.94 5.85
C GLY A 303 5.92 -42.29 6.38
N PHE A 304 7.01 -42.34 7.15
CA PHE A 304 7.43 -43.59 7.82
C PHE A 304 6.40 -44.12 8.82
N ALA A 305 5.69 -43.24 9.54
CA ALA A 305 4.63 -43.68 10.44
C ALA A 305 3.49 -44.36 9.67
N ASN A 306 3.08 -43.79 8.53
CA ASN A 306 2.09 -44.38 7.63
C ASN A 306 2.56 -45.74 7.08
N HIS A 307 3.81 -45.82 6.62
CA HIS A 307 4.46 -47.05 6.15
C HIS A 307 4.30 -48.20 7.16
N PHE A 308 4.57 -47.91 8.43
CA PHE A 308 4.55 -48.90 9.51
C PHE A 308 3.15 -49.24 10.03
N ASP A 309 2.10 -48.53 9.60
CA ASP A 309 0.72 -48.88 9.94
C ASP A 309 0.24 -50.13 9.20
N GLY A 310 0.80 -50.38 8.00
CA GLY A 310 0.53 -51.61 7.24
C GLY A 310 -0.88 -51.72 6.67
N GLY A 311 -1.55 -50.58 6.42
CA GLY A 311 -2.87 -50.54 5.78
C GLY A 311 -2.87 -51.07 4.34
N ALA A 312 -4.06 -51.32 3.78
CA ALA A 312 -4.20 -51.64 2.36
C ALA A 312 -3.98 -50.37 1.52
N ILE A 313 -2.73 -50.15 1.08
CA ILE A 313 -2.31 -48.95 0.36
C ILE A 313 -2.48 -49.19 -1.15
N THR A 314 -3.17 -48.29 -1.85
CA THR A 314 -3.24 -48.31 -3.31
C THR A 314 -1.86 -47.98 -3.92
N GLY A 315 -1.59 -48.37 -5.17
CA GLY A 315 -0.33 -48.02 -5.83
C GLY A 315 -0.06 -46.50 -5.88
N LEU A 316 -1.13 -45.68 -5.89
CA LEU A 316 -1.05 -44.23 -5.84
C LEU A 316 -0.63 -43.71 -4.46
N GLN A 317 -1.21 -44.24 -3.38
CA GLN A 317 -0.83 -43.84 -2.03
C GLN A 317 0.61 -44.27 -1.68
N LEU A 318 1.09 -45.40 -2.20
CA LEU A 318 2.51 -45.79 -2.07
C LEU A 318 3.43 -44.77 -2.76
N LEU A 319 3.03 -44.25 -3.92
CA LEU A 319 3.78 -43.21 -4.61
C LEU A 319 3.80 -41.90 -3.79
N GLU A 320 2.65 -41.47 -3.27
CA GLU A 320 2.53 -40.25 -2.46
C GLU A 320 3.42 -40.32 -1.22
N GLU A 321 3.43 -41.47 -0.54
CA GLU A 321 4.31 -41.74 0.58
C GLU A 321 5.79 -41.69 0.16
N TYR A 322 6.15 -42.37 -0.94
CA TYR A 322 7.51 -42.42 -1.45
C TYR A 322 8.06 -41.03 -1.80
N LEU A 323 7.26 -40.22 -2.49
CA LEU A 323 7.62 -38.84 -2.85
C LEU A 323 7.65 -37.93 -1.63
N GLY A 324 6.67 -38.04 -0.73
CA GLY A 324 6.59 -37.24 0.51
C GLY A 324 7.81 -37.44 1.41
N VAL A 325 8.24 -38.69 1.62
CA VAL A 325 9.45 -39.02 2.38
C VAL A 325 10.72 -38.49 1.69
N GLY A 326 10.81 -38.63 0.36
CA GLY A 326 11.95 -38.12 -0.41
C GLY A 326 12.08 -36.59 -0.32
N ILE A 327 11.02 -35.85 -0.63
CA ILE A 327 11.01 -34.38 -0.59
C ILE A 327 11.25 -33.88 0.84
N GLY A 328 10.68 -34.54 1.85
CA GLY A 328 10.94 -34.23 3.27
C GLY A 328 12.41 -34.39 3.65
N ALA A 329 13.05 -35.48 3.22
CA ALA A 329 14.47 -35.75 3.47
C ALA A 329 15.40 -34.73 2.78
N LEU A 330 15.11 -34.38 1.52
CA LEU A 330 15.83 -33.33 0.78
C LEU A 330 15.70 -31.97 1.47
N THR A 331 14.49 -31.62 1.90
CA THR A 331 14.20 -30.36 2.58
C THR A 331 14.95 -30.29 3.90
N PHE A 332 14.96 -31.39 4.67
CA PHE A 332 15.70 -31.49 5.94
C PHE A 332 17.18 -31.21 5.74
N THR A 333 17.87 -31.98 4.90
CA THR A 333 19.32 -31.83 4.75
C THR A 333 19.72 -30.53 4.06
N GLY A 334 18.97 -30.10 3.03
CA GLY A 334 19.21 -28.82 2.37
C GLY A 334 19.10 -27.64 3.34
N SER A 335 18.08 -27.66 4.21
CA SER A 335 17.86 -26.63 5.23
C SER A 335 18.95 -26.61 6.30
N VAL A 336 19.44 -27.78 6.73
CA VAL A 336 20.58 -27.90 7.65
C VAL A 336 21.84 -27.28 7.06
N VAL A 337 22.13 -27.57 5.77
CA VAL A 337 23.29 -26.98 5.08
C VAL A 337 23.14 -25.47 4.92
N ALA A 338 21.96 -24.98 4.55
CA ALA A 338 21.67 -23.56 4.44
C ALA A 338 21.85 -22.83 5.78
N ALA A 339 21.31 -23.40 6.86
CA ALA A 339 21.47 -22.87 8.22
C ALA A 339 22.95 -22.84 8.64
N GLY A 340 23.71 -23.90 8.34
CA GLY A 340 25.15 -23.96 8.63
C GLY A 340 25.96 -22.91 7.87
N LYS A 341 25.62 -22.64 6.60
CA LYS A 341 26.26 -21.58 5.80
C LYS A 341 25.93 -20.18 6.29
N LEU A 342 24.69 -19.94 6.70
CA LEU A 342 24.26 -18.65 7.25
C LEU A 342 24.89 -18.38 8.62
N HIS A 343 24.99 -19.42 9.47
CA HIS A 343 25.67 -19.36 10.76
C HIS A 343 27.19 -19.22 10.63
N GLY A 344 27.79 -19.72 9.55
CA GLY A 344 29.23 -19.73 9.31
C GLY A 344 29.96 -20.96 9.85
N SER A 345 29.24 -21.97 10.33
CA SER A 345 29.81 -23.29 10.65
C SER A 345 30.18 -24.08 9.39
N ILE A 346 29.52 -23.79 8.27
CA ILE A 346 29.90 -24.22 6.92
C ILE A 346 30.38 -22.99 6.15
N SER A 347 31.42 -23.14 5.32
CA SER A 347 31.91 -22.05 4.48
C SER A 347 30.79 -21.48 3.59
N GLY A 348 30.67 -20.15 3.58
CA GLY A 348 29.75 -19.44 2.69
C GLY A 348 30.22 -19.41 1.22
N ALA A 349 31.43 -19.87 0.91
CA ALA A 349 31.89 -19.99 -0.46
C ALA A 349 31.17 -21.17 -1.17
N PRO A 350 30.84 -21.04 -2.47
CA PRO A 350 30.39 -22.17 -3.29
C PRO A 350 31.37 -23.36 -3.21
N VAL A 351 30.88 -24.54 -2.85
CA VAL A 351 31.65 -25.79 -2.90
C VAL A 351 31.09 -26.64 -4.02
N ILE A 352 31.84 -26.77 -5.12
CA ILE A 352 31.40 -27.43 -6.34
C ILE A 352 32.14 -28.78 -6.47
N LEU A 353 31.38 -29.85 -6.74
CA LEU A 353 31.92 -31.17 -7.07
C LEU A 353 32.00 -31.32 -8.60
N ASP A 354 33.13 -31.80 -9.11
CA ASP A 354 33.42 -31.90 -10.56
C ASP A 354 32.38 -32.69 -11.36
N GLN A 355 31.77 -33.71 -10.75
CA GLN A 355 30.78 -34.59 -11.38
C GLN A 355 29.38 -34.48 -10.73
N ARG A 356 29.02 -33.33 -10.16
CA ARG A 356 27.73 -33.19 -9.45
C ARG A 356 26.50 -33.51 -10.30
N TRP A 357 26.50 -33.16 -11.59
CA TRP A 357 25.33 -33.34 -12.46
C TRP A 357 25.10 -34.81 -12.79
N THR A 358 26.17 -35.55 -13.02
CA THR A 358 26.09 -37.00 -13.21
C THR A 358 25.70 -37.68 -11.91
N LEU A 359 26.23 -37.25 -10.75
CA LEU A 359 25.83 -37.77 -9.44
C LEU A 359 24.35 -37.49 -9.12
N ASN A 360 23.89 -36.27 -9.35
CA ASN A 360 22.49 -35.89 -9.10
C ASN A 360 21.56 -36.62 -10.08
N GLY A 361 21.90 -36.68 -11.37
CA GLY A 361 21.13 -37.41 -12.38
C GLY A 361 21.07 -38.91 -12.09
N MET A 362 22.17 -39.52 -11.68
CA MET A 362 22.20 -40.93 -11.27
C MET A 362 21.37 -41.17 -10.01
N ALA A 363 21.45 -40.30 -9.01
CA ALA A 363 20.64 -40.40 -7.80
C ALA A 363 19.14 -40.28 -8.10
N PHE A 364 18.75 -39.38 -9.01
CA PHE A 364 17.35 -39.23 -9.45
C PHE A 364 16.87 -40.46 -10.23
N ALA A 365 17.67 -40.95 -11.20
CA ALA A 365 17.35 -42.16 -11.96
C ALA A 365 17.27 -43.40 -11.07
N ALA A 366 18.18 -43.54 -10.10
CA ALA A 366 18.14 -44.60 -9.10
C ALA A 366 16.90 -44.50 -8.22
N SER A 367 16.53 -43.29 -7.76
CA SER A 367 15.30 -43.07 -7.00
C SER A 367 14.05 -43.41 -7.80
N ALA A 368 13.97 -43.06 -9.09
CA ALA A 368 12.85 -43.42 -9.96
C ALA A 368 12.71 -44.94 -10.12
N LEU A 369 13.84 -45.65 -10.36
CA LEU A 369 13.85 -47.11 -10.42
C LEU A 369 13.42 -47.75 -9.09
N MET A 370 13.95 -47.25 -7.97
CA MET A 370 13.56 -47.74 -6.64
C MET A 370 12.10 -47.45 -6.31
N GLY A 371 11.53 -46.36 -6.83
CA GLY A 371 10.11 -46.04 -6.69
C GLY A 371 9.22 -47.04 -7.44
N LEU A 372 9.58 -47.42 -8.66
CA LEU A 372 8.91 -48.49 -9.41
C LEU A 372 8.98 -49.82 -8.64
N LEU A 373 10.15 -50.17 -8.10
CA LEU A 373 10.32 -51.38 -7.28
C LEU A 373 9.56 -51.33 -5.96
N TYR A 374 9.45 -50.15 -5.35
CA TYR A 374 8.68 -49.94 -4.11
C TYR A 374 7.19 -50.19 -4.36
N ILE A 375 6.64 -49.64 -5.45
CA ILE A 375 5.22 -49.83 -5.81
C ILE A 375 4.96 -51.30 -6.21
N GLN A 376 5.79 -51.88 -7.08
CA GLN A 376 5.64 -53.28 -7.51
C GLN A 376 5.85 -54.28 -6.38
N GLY A 377 6.77 -53.96 -5.46
CA GLY A 377 7.07 -54.75 -4.28
C GLY A 377 6.08 -54.57 -3.13
N GLY A 378 4.99 -53.81 -3.31
CA GLY A 378 3.96 -53.64 -2.29
C GLY A 378 4.44 -52.87 -1.06
N GLY A 379 5.35 -51.91 -1.22
CA GLY A 379 5.81 -51.05 -0.14
C GLY A 379 6.89 -51.70 0.72
N HIS A 380 7.98 -52.20 0.13
CA HIS A 380 9.10 -52.71 0.94
C HIS A 380 9.89 -51.56 1.60
N THR A 381 10.04 -51.62 2.93
CA THR A 381 10.71 -50.58 3.76
C THR A 381 12.12 -50.24 3.26
N THR A 382 12.85 -51.22 2.74
CA THR A 382 14.22 -51.01 2.23
C THR A 382 14.28 -49.94 1.15
N TYR A 383 13.36 -49.95 0.19
CA TYR A 383 13.34 -48.97 -0.89
C TYR A 383 12.99 -47.57 -0.37
N LEU A 384 12.07 -47.46 0.60
CA LEU A 384 11.71 -46.19 1.21
C LEU A 384 12.88 -45.56 1.99
N VAL A 385 13.63 -46.38 2.75
CA VAL A 385 14.84 -45.92 3.46
C VAL A 385 15.94 -45.51 2.49
N LEU A 386 16.21 -46.31 1.46
CA LEU A 386 17.20 -45.96 0.44
C LEU A 386 16.81 -44.68 -0.31
N ASN A 387 15.52 -44.47 -0.57
CA ASN A 387 15.00 -43.24 -1.14
C ASN A 387 15.25 -42.04 -0.24
N ALA A 388 14.89 -42.14 1.05
CA ALA A 388 15.15 -41.08 2.01
C ALA A 388 16.64 -40.69 2.07
N LEU A 389 17.55 -41.67 2.06
CA LEU A 389 19.00 -41.44 2.04
C LEU A 389 19.48 -40.80 0.73
N ALA A 390 18.96 -41.24 -0.41
CA ALA A 390 19.30 -40.67 -1.72
C ALA A 390 18.88 -39.20 -1.81
N TRP A 391 17.65 -38.88 -1.39
CA TRP A 391 17.13 -37.51 -1.39
C TRP A 391 17.80 -36.62 -0.34
N ALA A 392 18.15 -37.17 0.83
CA ALA A 392 18.98 -36.49 1.80
C ALA A 392 20.35 -36.08 1.20
N GLY A 393 20.99 -36.97 0.44
CA GLY A 393 22.22 -36.67 -0.31
C GLY A 393 22.01 -35.60 -1.39
N LEU A 394 20.91 -35.68 -2.14
CA LEU A 394 20.53 -34.66 -3.12
C LEU A 394 20.34 -33.28 -2.48
N GLY A 395 19.71 -33.20 -1.30
CA GLY A 395 19.54 -31.94 -0.56
C GLY A 395 20.87 -31.29 -0.19
N VAL A 396 21.85 -32.08 0.25
CA VAL A 396 23.22 -31.57 0.51
C VAL A 396 23.86 -31.08 -0.79
N ASN A 397 23.84 -31.89 -1.85
CA ASN A 397 24.45 -31.56 -3.14
C ASN A 397 23.77 -30.36 -3.85
N MET A 398 22.50 -30.10 -3.56
CA MET A 398 21.76 -28.95 -4.10
C MET A 398 22.20 -27.64 -3.45
N VAL A 399 22.44 -27.61 -2.14
CA VAL A 399 22.72 -26.37 -1.39
C VAL A 399 24.22 -26.07 -1.24
N MET A 400 25.07 -27.09 -1.23
CA MET A 400 26.54 -26.95 -1.17
C MET A 400 27.17 -26.06 -2.27
N PRO A 401 26.73 -26.09 -3.54
CA PRO A 401 27.28 -25.20 -4.57
C PRO A 401 26.76 -23.77 -4.51
N VAL A 402 25.72 -23.49 -3.71
CA VAL A 402 25.15 -22.13 -3.67
C VAL A 402 25.98 -21.23 -2.75
N GLY A 403 26.24 -19.99 -3.17
CA GLY A 403 27.01 -19.03 -2.38
C GLY A 403 26.23 -18.42 -1.21
N GLY A 404 26.95 -17.94 -0.20
CA GLY A 404 26.40 -17.38 1.04
C GLY A 404 25.43 -16.20 0.84
N ALA A 405 25.63 -15.38 -0.20
CA ALA A 405 24.73 -14.26 -0.47
C ALA A 405 23.46 -14.68 -1.25
N ASP A 406 23.49 -15.82 -1.94
CA ASP A 406 22.34 -16.40 -2.64
C ASP A 406 21.53 -17.34 -1.74
N MET A 407 22.04 -17.67 -0.54
CA MET A 407 21.33 -18.46 0.48
C MET A 407 19.88 -18.01 0.72
N PRO A 408 19.53 -16.72 0.73
CA PRO A 408 18.16 -16.31 0.98
C PRO A 408 17.16 -16.88 -0.05
N VAL A 409 17.55 -16.93 -1.33
CA VAL A 409 16.73 -17.53 -2.40
C VAL A 409 16.52 -19.01 -2.13
N VAL A 410 17.57 -19.71 -1.70
CA VAL A 410 17.54 -21.13 -1.37
C VAL A 410 16.70 -21.42 -0.13
N VAL A 411 16.78 -20.56 0.90
CA VAL A 411 15.94 -20.69 2.10
C VAL A 411 14.46 -20.56 1.74
N SER A 412 14.11 -19.63 0.86
CA SER A 412 12.74 -19.49 0.35
C SER A 412 12.30 -20.69 -0.51
N LEU A 413 13.22 -21.25 -1.32
CA LEU A 413 12.92 -22.44 -2.13
C LEU A 413 12.70 -23.68 -1.24
N LEU A 414 13.52 -23.86 -0.21
CA LEU A 414 13.36 -24.94 0.76
C LEU A 414 12.08 -24.78 1.57
N ASN A 415 11.63 -23.55 1.84
CA ASN A 415 10.30 -23.30 2.40
C ASN A 415 9.20 -23.82 1.46
N SER A 416 9.33 -23.57 0.14
CA SER A 416 8.41 -24.14 -0.86
C SER A 416 8.38 -25.67 -0.80
N PHE A 417 9.54 -26.32 -0.73
CA PHE A 417 9.62 -27.79 -0.63
C PHE A 417 9.03 -28.34 0.66
N SER A 418 9.13 -27.60 1.78
CA SER A 418 8.44 -27.96 3.02
C SER A 418 6.91 -27.96 2.86
N GLY A 419 6.36 -27.02 2.08
CA GLY A 419 4.94 -26.98 1.72
C GLY A 419 4.52 -28.14 0.82
N ILE A 420 5.34 -28.49 -0.18
CA ILE A 420 5.10 -29.65 -1.06
C ILE A 420 5.13 -30.95 -0.25
N ALA A 421 6.10 -31.13 0.65
CA ALA A 421 6.18 -32.30 1.52
C ALA A 421 4.95 -32.40 2.46
N THR A 422 4.49 -31.26 2.98
CA THR A 422 3.26 -31.20 3.80
C THR A 422 2.01 -31.56 2.99
N SER A 423 1.94 -31.13 1.74
CA SER A 423 0.84 -31.47 0.83
C SER A 423 0.85 -32.97 0.47
N ALA A 424 2.03 -33.55 0.23
CA ALA A 424 2.18 -34.98 -0.01
C ALA A 424 1.71 -35.82 1.19
N ALA A 425 2.01 -35.39 2.42
CA ALA A 425 1.45 -36.01 3.61
C ALA A 425 -0.08 -35.83 3.71
N GLY A 426 -0.62 -34.72 3.18
CA GLY A 426 -2.06 -34.49 3.07
C GLY A 426 -2.75 -35.47 2.11
N PHE A 427 -2.20 -35.70 0.93
CA PHE A 427 -2.68 -36.72 -0.01
C PHE A 427 -2.61 -38.12 0.61
N MET A 428 -1.44 -38.49 1.13
CA MET A 428 -1.20 -39.79 1.75
C MET A 428 -2.19 -40.10 2.89
N LEU A 429 -2.52 -39.10 3.70
CA LEU A 429 -3.44 -39.23 4.85
C LEU A 429 -4.88 -38.84 4.54
N ARG A 430 -5.20 -38.46 3.29
CA ARG A 430 -6.50 -37.92 2.86
C ARG A 430 -7.00 -36.80 3.76
N ASN A 431 -6.12 -35.84 4.05
CA ASN A 431 -6.41 -34.73 4.93
C ASN A 431 -6.40 -33.39 4.18
N ASP A 432 -7.59 -32.83 3.98
CA ASP A 432 -7.79 -31.56 3.26
C ASP A 432 -6.98 -30.41 3.86
N LEU A 433 -6.91 -30.32 5.19
CA LEU A 433 -6.22 -29.22 5.86
C LEU A 433 -4.71 -29.25 5.58
N LEU A 434 -4.08 -30.43 5.63
CA LEU A 434 -2.66 -30.60 5.27
C LEU A 434 -2.41 -30.28 3.79
N THR A 435 -3.29 -30.74 2.90
CA THR A 435 -3.18 -30.48 1.46
C THR A 435 -3.30 -28.98 1.15
N ILE A 436 -4.33 -28.32 1.67
CA ILE A 436 -4.57 -26.88 1.46
C ILE A 436 -3.43 -26.05 2.05
N THR A 437 -3.04 -26.32 3.30
CA THR A 437 -2.03 -25.52 3.99
C THR A 437 -0.63 -25.74 3.40
N GLY A 438 -0.29 -26.98 3.05
CA GLY A 438 0.96 -27.29 2.36
C GLY A 438 1.07 -26.57 1.03
N ALA A 439 0.00 -26.55 0.23
CA ALA A 439 -0.03 -25.85 -1.06
C ALA A 439 0.11 -24.33 -0.89
N LEU A 440 -0.55 -23.73 0.12
CA LEU A 440 -0.40 -22.31 0.43
C LEU A 440 1.06 -21.93 0.74
N VAL A 441 1.74 -22.74 1.55
CA VAL A 441 3.16 -22.53 1.89
C VAL A 441 4.07 -22.78 0.69
N ALA A 442 3.79 -23.81 -0.11
CA ALA A 442 4.54 -24.10 -1.33
C ALA A 442 4.54 -22.91 -2.29
N SER A 443 3.35 -22.42 -2.62
CA SER A 443 3.15 -21.27 -3.50
C SER A 443 3.84 -20.01 -2.95
N SER A 444 3.72 -19.75 -1.64
CA SER A 444 4.40 -18.62 -1.00
C SER A 444 5.93 -18.68 -1.15
N GLY A 445 6.54 -19.84 -0.94
CA GLY A 445 7.98 -20.01 -1.03
C GLY A 445 8.49 -19.85 -2.46
N ALA A 446 7.77 -20.40 -3.44
CA ALA A 446 8.10 -20.29 -4.85
C ALA A 446 8.05 -18.83 -5.35
N LEU A 447 6.98 -18.10 -5.03
CA LEU A 447 6.82 -16.71 -5.43
C LEU A 447 7.91 -15.81 -4.81
N LEU A 448 8.18 -15.98 -3.51
CA LEU A 448 9.25 -15.26 -2.83
C LEU A 448 10.61 -15.53 -3.49
N SER A 449 10.92 -16.79 -3.81
CA SER A 449 12.15 -17.14 -4.54
C SER A 449 12.27 -16.41 -5.88
N SER A 450 11.16 -16.30 -6.63
CA SER A 450 11.12 -15.54 -7.89
C SER A 450 11.34 -14.04 -7.69
N ILE A 451 10.66 -13.42 -6.72
CA ILE A 451 10.85 -12.00 -6.38
C ILE A 451 12.31 -11.71 -6.01
N MET A 452 12.91 -12.58 -5.20
CA MET A 452 14.32 -12.46 -4.82
C MET A 452 15.26 -12.59 -6.02
N CYS A 453 15.00 -13.57 -6.89
CA CYS A 453 15.75 -13.79 -8.14
C CYS A 453 15.72 -12.56 -9.05
N LYS A 454 14.54 -11.94 -9.22
CA LYS A 454 14.39 -10.67 -9.96
C LYS A 454 15.18 -9.54 -9.31
N GLY A 455 15.15 -9.44 -7.98
CA GLY A 455 15.88 -8.42 -7.23
C GLY A 455 17.41 -8.51 -7.31
N ILE A 456 17.98 -9.67 -7.67
CA ILE A 456 19.42 -9.86 -7.93
C ILE A 456 19.73 -10.03 -9.43
N ASN A 457 18.73 -9.86 -10.31
CA ASN A 457 18.78 -10.16 -11.74
C ASN A 457 19.42 -11.52 -12.09
N ARG A 458 19.00 -12.60 -11.40
CA ARG A 458 19.43 -13.97 -11.68
C ARG A 458 18.25 -14.92 -11.74
N SER A 459 18.25 -15.83 -12.71
CA SER A 459 17.29 -16.93 -12.76
C SER A 459 17.50 -17.91 -11.59
N LEU A 460 16.42 -18.58 -11.16
CA LEU A 460 16.48 -19.62 -10.12
C LEU A 460 17.46 -20.74 -10.51
N ALA A 461 17.49 -21.10 -11.79
CA ALA A 461 18.48 -22.01 -12.35
C ALA A 461 19.90 -21.50 -12.07
N ASN A 462 20.25 -20.27 -12.43
CA ASN A 462 21.60 -19.74 -12.19
C ASN A 462 22.00 -19.66 -10.71
N VAL A 463 21.02 -19.54 -9.80
CA VAL A 463 21.27 -19.61 -8.36
C VAL A 463 21.59 -21.04 -7.92
N LEU A 464 20.79 -22.04 -8.31
CA LEU A 464 20.97 -23.44 -7.92
C LEU A 464 22.14 -24.12 -8.66
N LEU A 465 22.37 -23.73 -9.91
CA LEU A 465 23.48 -24.18 -10.74
C LEU A 465 24.81 -23.58 -10.27
N GLY A 466 24.83 -22.53 -9.44
CA GLY A 466 26.05 -22.05 -8.77
C GLY A 466 27.13 -21.50 -9.71
N GLY A 467 26.74 -20.71 -10.71
CA GLY A 467 27.67 -20.04 -11.63
C GLY A 467 27.39 -18.54 -11.72
N PHE A 468 28.41 -17.71 -11.48
CA PHE A 468 28.47 -16.39 -12.10
C PHE A 468 28.83 -16.60 -13.58
N GLY A 469 27.89 -16.35 -14.49
CA GLY A 469 28.18 -16.25 -15.93
C GLY A 469 28.24 -17.56 -16.74
N THR A 470 27.40 -18.56 -16.46
CA THR A 470 27.39 -19.83 -17.22
C THR A 470 26.19 -20.08 -18.14
N ASP A 471 25.38 -19.07 -18.46
CA ASP A 471 24.36 -19.19 -19.51
C ASP A 471 24.70 -18.34 -20.75
N GLY A 472 25.02 -19.03 -21.85
CA GLY A 472 24.42 -18.78 -23.16
C GLY A 472 24.89 -17.62 -24.05
N SER A 473 25.54 -16.58 -23.53
CA SER A 473 26.11 -15.51 -24.37
C SER A 473 27.63 -15.65 -24.42
N SER A 474 28.14 -15.93 -25.62
CA SER A 474 29.57 -16.08 -25.91
C SER A 474 30.39 -14.90 -25.40
N VAL A 475 31.04 -15.07 -24.24
CA VAL A 475 32.26 -14.33 -23.91
C VAL A 475 33.42 -15.10 -24.57
N PRO A 476 34.18 -14.51 -25.51
CA PRO A 476 35.33 -15.19 -26.08
C PRO A 476 36.32 -15.52 -24.97
N SER A 477 36.87 -16.73 -25.03
CA SER A 477 37.94 -17.20 -24.16
C SER A 477 39.16 -16.28 -24.33
N GLY A 478 39.30 -15.30 -23.45
CA GLY A 478 40.48 -14.46 -23.27
C GLY A 478 40.77 -14.39 -21.78
N GLY A 479 41.97 -14.83 -21.40
CA GLY A 479 42.37 -15.02 -20.01
C GLY A 479 42.28 -13.76 -19.15
N ALA A 480 42.47 -13.98 -17.84
CA ALA A 480 42.69 -12.95 -16.83
C ALA A 480 43.57 -11.81 -17.36
N SER A 481 42.93 -10.72 -17.77
CA SER A 481 43.57 -9.47 -18.19
C SER A 481 42.52 -8.36 -18.04
N GLY A 482 42.68 -7.58 -16.96
CA GLY A 482 42.09 -6.27 -16.68
C GLY A 482 40.71 -5.97 -17.27
N SER A 483 39.66 -6.13 -16.47
CA SER A 483 38.40 -5.41 -16.70
C SER A 483 38.66 -3.91 -16.58
N GLY A 484 38.79 -3.25 -17.74
CA GLY A 484 39.03 -1.82 -17.86
C GLY A 484 37.82 -0.96 -17.50
N GLY A 485 37.47 -0.92 -16.21
CA GLY A 485 36.77 0.22 -15.62
C GLY A 485 37.79 1.32 -15.29
N PRO A 486 37.42 2.61 -15.28
CA PRO A 486 38.36 3.68 -15.02
C PRO A 486 39.03 3.51 -13.66
N GLN A 487 40.36 3.34 -13.65
CA GLN A 487 41.21 3.57 -12.46
C GLN A 487 41.18 5.06 -12.12
N GLY A 488 40.07 5.53 -11.56
CA GLY A 488 39.97 6.87 -11.01
C GLY A 488 40.71 6.93 -9.66
N GLN A 489 41.16 8.13 -9.28
CA GLN A 489 41.53 8.37 -7.88
C GLN A 489 40.25 8.50 -7.06
N HIS A 490 40.10 7.69 -6.00
CA HIS A 490 39.02 7.88 -5.04
C HIS A 490 39.33 9.09 -4.15
N ARG A 491 38.29 9.77 -3.68
CA ARG A 491 38.44 10.94 -2.79
C ARG A 491 38.02 10.56 -1.38
N GLU A 492 38.94 10.65 -0.43
CA GLU A 492 38.69 10.35 0.97
C GLU A 492 38.14 11.56 1.73
N MET A 493 37.42 11.30 2.82
CA MET A 493 36.87 12.31 3.72
C MET A 493 37.02 11.86 5.17
N SER A 494 37.30 12.82 6.07
CA SER A 494 37.36 12.58 7.51
C SER A 494 35.98 12.54 8.15
N HIS A 495 35.86 11.93 9.34
CA HIS A 495 34.62 11.89 10.11
C HIS A 495 34.09 13.29 10.45
N ASP A 496 34.96 14.27 10.72
CA ASP A 496 34.55 15.65 11.02
C ASP A 496 33.92 16.34 9.79
N ALA A 497 34.52 16.17 8.61
CA ALA A 497 33.98 16.69 7.36
C ALA A 497 32.65 16.01 6.98
N CYS A 498 32.51 14.72 7.27
CA CYS A 498 31.25 14.00 7.11
C CYS A 498 30.17 14.55 8.06
N ALA A 499 30.50 14.71 9.35
CA ALA A 499 29.58 15.28 10.34
C ALA A 499 29.15 16.70 9.95
N GLN A 500 30.07 17.51 9.42
CA GLN A 500 29.74 18.84 8.90
C GLN A 500 28.79 18.77 7.69
N ALA A 501 29.05 17.89 6.71
CA ALA A 501 28.17 17.72 5.56
C ALA A 501 26.75 17.29 5.96
N LEU A 502 26.62 16.40 6.95
CA LEU A 502 25.32 16.00 7.51
C LEU A 502 24.64 17.17 8.25
N CYS A 503 25.40 17.99 8.97
CA CYS A 503 24.90 19.19 9.66
C CYS A 503 24.49 20.33 8.71
N GLU A 504 25.02 20.40 7.49
CA GLU A 504 24.65 21.39 6.48
C GLU A 504 23.42 20.96 5.63
N ALA A 505 23.23 19.65 5.44
CA ALA A 505 22.14 19.10 4.62
C ALA A 505 20.74 19.30 5.23
N LYS A 506 19.71 19.50 4.39
CA LYS A 506 18.30 19.54 4.83
C LYS A 506 17.61 18.19 4.66
N ARG A 507 17.91 17.50 3.56
CA ARG A 507 17.34 16.19 3.18
C ARG A 507 18.47 15.18 3.03
N ILE A 508 18.45 14.15 3.87
CA ILE A 508 19.48 13.12 3.95
C ILE A 508 18.84 11.77 3.63
N VAL A 509 19.48 10.99 2.77
CA VAL A 509 19.12 9.59 2.53
C VAL A 509 20.23 8.67 3.03
N ILE A 510 19.84 7.62 3.74
CA ILE A 510 20.74 6.61 4.30
C ILE A 510 20.50 5.29 3.57
N VAL A 511 21.55 4.71 2.98
CA VAL A 511 21.49 3.41 2.31
C VAL A 511 22.24 2.37 3.15
N PRO A 512 21.53 1.61 4.01
CA PRO A 512 22.15 0.55 4.80
C PRO A 512 22.40 -0.69 3.94
N GLY A 513 23.55 -1.34 4.15
CA GLY A 513 23.87 -2.63 3.57
C GLY A 513 24.28 -3.66 4.62
N TYR A 514 24.65 -4.86 4.15
CA TYR A 514 25.03 -5.96 5.04
C TYR A 514 26.21 -5.63 5.96
N GLY A 515 27.11 -4.73 5.56
CA GLY A 515 28.21 -4.26 6.43
C GLY A 515 27.73 -3.56 7.71
N LEU A 516 26.56 -2.92 7.70
CA LEU A 516 25.93 -2.35 8.90
C LEU A 516 25.58 -3.46 9.92
N ALA A 517 24.99 -4.55 9.43
CA ALA A 517 24.57 -5.69 10.25
C ALA A 517 25.78 -6.42 10.83
N VAL A 518 26.82 -6.67 10.03
CA VAL A 518 28.06 -7.32 10.50
C VAL A 518 28.72 -6.52 11.63
N ALA A 519 28.72 -5.19 11.54
CA ALA A 519 29.28 -4.33 12.58
C ALA A 519 28.34 -4.11 13.78
N ARG A 520 27.09 -4.60 13.72
CA ARG A 520 26.04 -4.32 14.71
C ARG A 520 25.90 -2.82 15.00
N ALA A 521 25.82 -2.03 13.93
CA ALA A 521 25.84 -0.57 14.00
C ALA A 521 24.44 0.08 13.98
N GLN A 522 23.36 -0.70 13.82
CA GLN A 522 21.98 -0.21 13.67
C GLN A 522 21.51 0.69 14.83
N GLN A 523 21.85 0.33 16.08
CA GLN A 523 21.51 1.13 17.27
C GLN A 523 22.19 2.51 17.24
N LYS A 524 23.48 2.55 16.87
CA LYS A 524 24.25 3.80 16.76
C LYS A 524 23.80 4.65 15.57
N LEU A 525 23.39 4.00 14.49
CA LEU A 525 22.80 4.69 13.35
C LEU A 525 21.46 5.34 13.71
N GLN A 526 20.62 4.66 14.49
CA GLN A 526 19.38 5.26 14.97
C GLN A 526 19.64 6.45 15.91
N GLU A 527 20.65 6.37 16.78
CA GLU A 527 21.09 7.50 17.62
C GLU A 527 21.46 8.71 16.74
N LEU A 528 22.26 8.50 15.69
CA LEU A 528 22.62 9.54 14.72
C LEU A 528 21.39 10.14 14.02
N VAL A 529 20.48 9.29 13.54
CA VAL A 529 19.24 9.72 12.87
C VAL A 529 18.37 10.53 13.82
N SER A 530 18.23 10.09 15.08
CA SER A 530 17.44 10.80 16.09
C SER A 530 18.01 12.20 16.36
N THR A 531 19.34 12.33 16.43
CA THR A 531 20.02 13.62 16.60
C THR A 531 19.81 14.53 15.39
N LEU A 532 19.97 14.02 14.17
CA LEU A 532 19.74 14.78 12.94
C LEU A 532 18.29 15.25 12.82
N ARG A 533 17.33 14.38 13.15
CA ARG A 533 15.90 14.73 13.17
C ARG A 533 15.56 15.74 14.26
N ALA A 534 16.20 15.66 15.43
CA ALA A 534 16.08 16.69 16.48
C ALA A 534 16.60 18.06 16.03
N MET A 535 17.49 18.10 15.04
CA MET A 535 17.92 19.33 14.35
C MET A 535 16.98 19.75 13.21
N LYS A 536 15.76 19.19 13.14
CA LYS A 536 14.73 19.44 12.11
C LYS A 536 15.16 19.07 10.67
N LYS A 537 16.05 18.10 10.51
CA LYS A 537 16.43 17.54 9.20
C LYS A 537 15.46 16.45 8.77
N THR A 538 15.23 16.34 7.46
CA THR A 538 14.48 15.22 6.87
C THR A 538 15.46 14.08 6.61
N VAL A 539 15.25 12.93 7.24
CA VAL A 539 16.12 11.76 7.10
C VAL A 539 15.28 10.54 6.73
N HIS A 540 15.60 9.91 5.61
CA HIS A 540 14.95 8.69 5.15
C HIS A 540 15.98 7.57 4.94
N PHE A 541 15.55 6.33 5.14
CA PHE A 541 16.29 5.14 4.77
C PHE A 541 15.83 4.64 3.40
N ALA A 542 16.76 4.29 2.53
CA ALA A 542 16.48 3.60 1.26
C ALA A 542 16.90 2.14 1.36
N ILE A 543 15.93 1.24 1.29
CA ILE A 543 16.17 -0.19 1.40
C ILE A 543 16.09 -0.83 0.03
N HIS A 544 17.14 -1.58 -0.32
CA HIS A 544 17.13 -2.44 -1.49
C HIS A 544 16.47 -3.78 -1.13
N PRO A 545 15.63 -4.38 -1.98
CA PRO A 545 14.90 -5.63 -1.67
C PRO A 545 15.81 -6.78 -1.20
N VAL A 546 17.02 -6.85 -1.75
CA VAL A 546 18.02 -7.89 -1.45
C VAL A 546 19.11 -7.45 -0.47
N ALA A 547 18.93 -6.32 0.22
CA ALA A 547 19.88 -5.85 1.21
C ALA A 547 19.93 -6.80 2.42
N GLY A 548 21.07 -7.47 2.61
CA GLY A 548 21.33 -8.32 3.78
C GLY A 548 21.54 -9.79 3.44
N ARG A 549 20.94 -10.67 4.26
CA ARG A 549 21.07 -12.14 4.21
C ARG A 549 19.70 -12.84 4.27
N LEU A 550 18.61 -12.08 4.09
CA LEU A 550 17.22 -12.53 4.05
C LEU A 550 16.38 -11.37 3.47
N PRO A 551 15.27 -11.61 2.74
CA PRO A 551 14.39 -10.53 2.27
C PRO A 551 13.87 -9.65 3.40
N GLY A 552 14.11 -8.35 3.35
CA GLY A 552 13.67 -7.44 4.43
C GLY A 552 14.52 -7.53 5.70
N HIS A 553 15.73 -8.14 5.66
CA HIS A 553 16.64 -8.22 6.80
C HIS A 553 16.95 -6.83 7.36
N MET A 554 17.18 -5.83 6.51
CA MET A 554 17.43 -4.45 6.97
C MET A 554 16.22 -3.85 7.66
N ASN A 555 15.00 -4.07 7.17
CA ASN A 555 13.77 -3.54 7.77
C ASN A 555 13.61 -4.04 9.21
N VAL A 556 13.90 -5.32 9.45
CA VAL A 556 13.83 -5.94 10.79
C VAL A 556 14.91 -5.38 11.73
N LEU A 557 16.15 -5.22 11.26
CA LEU A 557 17.23 -4.65 12.08
C LEU A 557 17.01 -3.16 12.41
N LEU A 558 16.45 -2.40 11.47
CA LEU A 558 16.09 -1.00 11.71
C LEU A 558 14.91 -0.90 12.68
N ALA A 559 13.91 -1.78 12.56
CA ALA A 559 12.82 -1.88 13.52
C ALA A 559 13.32 -2.24 14.93
N GLU A 560 14.27 -3.17 15.06
CA GLU A 560 14.96 -3.50 16.33
C GLU A 560 15.67 -2.27 16.92
N ALA A 561 16.29 -1.45 16.07
CA ALA A 561 16.90 -0.19 16.49
C ALA A 561 15.88 0.91 16.84
N ASN A 562 14.57 0.63 16.80
CA ASN A 562 13.49 1.60 16.98
C ASN A 562 13.49 2.72 15.93
N VAL A 563 13.81 2.38 14.68
CA VAL A 563 13.58 3.27 13.53
C VAL A 563 12.10 3.18 13.13
N PRO A 564 11.36 4.31 13.09
CA PRO A 564 9.97 4.32 12.63
C PRO A 564 9.86 3.86 11.18
N TYR A 565 8.87 3.02 10.88
CA TYR A 565 8.73 2.48 9.51
C TYR A 565 8.37 3.57 8.49
N GLU A 566 7.81 4.71 8.90
CA GLU A 566 7.42 5.81 8.01
C GLU A 566 8.62 6.50 7.33
N ILE A 567 9.80 6.41 7.95
CA ILE A 567 11.05 6.95 7.39
C ILE A 567 11.87 5.89 6.65
N VAL A 568 11.40 4.63 6.61
CA VAL A 568 12.00 3.55 5.84
C VAL A 568 11.24 3.41 4.54
N ARG A 569 11.93 3.65 3.43
CA ARG A 569 11.37 3.65 2.09
C ARG A 569 12.03 2.57 1.25
N GLU A 570 11.24 1.93 0.41
CA GLU A 570 11.75 0.95 -0.55
C GLU A 570 12.45 1.66 -1.72
N MET A 571 13.27 0.92 -2.46
CA MET A 571 14.09 1.42 -3.56
C MET A 571 13.25 2.16 -4.61
N ASP A 572 12.12 1.60 -5.05
CA ASP A 572 11.29 2.19 -6.09
C ASP A 572 10.72 3.55 -5.63
N GLU A 573 10.24 3.63 -4.39
CA GLU A 573 9.72 4.87 -3.81
C GLU A 573 10.78 5.98 -3.72
N ILE A 574 12.04 5.62 -3.45
CA ILE A 574 13.12 6.60 -3.30
C ILE A 574 13.72 7.01 -4.63
N ASN A 575 13.88 6.09 -5.59
CA ASN A 575 14.46 6.39 -6.89
C ASN A 575 13.65 7.47 -7.63
N ASP A 576 12.32 7.48 -7.51
CA ASP A 576 11.44 8.50 -8.10
C ASP A 576 11.71 9.93 -7.58
N VAL A 577 12.19 10.07 -6.35
CA VAL A 577 12.43 11.35 -5.68
C VAL A 577 13.89 11.58 -5.29
N ILE A 578 14.82 10.77 -5.83
CA ILE A 578 16.20 10.69 -5.36
C ILE A 578 16.97 12.01 -5.57
N THR A 579 16.62 12.75 -6.62
CA THR A 579 17.22 14.06 -6.95
C THR A 579 16.82 15.18 -5.97
N SER A 580 15.82 14.95 -5.12
CA SER A 580 15.39 15.90 -4.09
C SER A 580 16.25 15.88 -2.82
N TYR A 581 17.20 14.97 -2.68
CA TYR A 581 18.06 14.84 -1.51
C TYR A 581 19.38 15.58 -1.67
N ASP A 582 19.92 16.14 -0.58
CA ASP A 582 21.16 16.91 -0.60
C ASP A 582 22.39 16.00 -0.41
N VAL A 583 22.27 15.03 0.49
CA VAL A 583 23.35 14.12 0.88
C VAL A 583 22.85 12.68 0.99
N ALA A 584 23.59 11.76 0.39
CA ALA A 584 23.44 10.32 0.57
C ALA A 584 24.58 9.77 1.43
N ILE A 585 24.28 8.91 2.41
CA ILE A 585 25.27 8.14 3.15
C ILE A 585 25.01 6.64 2.98
N VAL A 586 25.95 5.96 2.32
CA VAL A 586 25.96 4.51 2.12
C VAL A 586 26.74 3.87 3.25
N ILE A 587 26.13 2.95 3.98
CA ILE A 587 26.77 2.30 5.13
C ILE A 587 26.84 0.80 4.88
N GLY A 588 28.03 0.31 4.49
CA GLY A 588 28.27 -1.11 4.32
C GLY A 588 27.50 -1.76 3.16
N ALA A 589 27.06 -0.99 2.17
CA ALA A 589 26.50 -1.47 0.90
C ALA A 589 27.52 -1.29 -0.23
N ASN A 590 27.45 -2.15 -1.25
CA ASN A 590 28.31 -2.07 -2.43
C ASN A 590 27.53 -2.36 -3.72
N ASP A 591 27.13 -3.61 -3.96
CA ASP A 591 26.52 -4.03 -5.22
C ASP A 591 25.19 -3.31 -5.50
N ILE A 592 24.35 -3.11 -4.47
CA ILE A 592 23.03 -2.46 -4.55
C ILE A 592 23.04 -0.96 -4.86
N VAL A 593 24.23 -0.35 -4.87
CA VAL A 593 24.44 1.07 -5.24
C VAL A 593 25.43 1.20 -6.40
N ASN A 594 25.70 0.11 -7.12
CA ASN A 594 26.71 0.07 -8.17
C ASN A 594 26.12 0.58 -9.51
N PRO A 595 26.64 1.68 -10.10
CA PRO A 595 26.17 2.20 -11.39
C PRO A 595 26.36 1.23 -12.55
N ALA A 596 27.30 0.28 -12.44
CA ALA A 596 27.56 -0.73 -13.48
C ALA A 596 26.33 -1.59 -13.79
N THR A 597 25.37 -1.65 -12.87
CA THR A 597 24.07 -2.29 -13.07
C THR A 597 23.27 -1.69 -14.22
N VAL A 598 23.44 -0.40 -14.50
CA VAL A 598 22.73 0.33 -15.56
C VAL A 598 23.65 0.70 -16.72
N SER A 599 24.93 1.02 -16.43
CA SER A 599 25.83 1.61 -17.42
C SER A 599 26.70 0.62 -18.19
N ASP A 600 26.94 -0.59 -17.66
CA ASP A 600 27.91 -1.54 -18.22
C ASP A 600 27.28 -2.89 -18.56
N THR A 601 26.98 -3.11 -19.85
CA THR A 601 26.40 -4.35 -20.36
C THR A 601 27.33 -5.57 -20.25
N SER A 602 28.63 -5.36 -20.02
CA SER A 602 29.61 -6.45 -19.83
C SER A 602 29.72 -6.90 -18.37
N SER A 603 29.14 -6.14 -17.44
CA SER A 603 29.15 -6.43 -16.02
C SER A 603 28.22 -7.59 -15.66
N PRO A 604 28.62 -8.52 -14.76
CA PRO A 604 27.77 -9.64 -14.36
C PRO A 604 26.56 -9.22 -13.51
N ILE A 605 26.48 -7.94 -13.12
CA ILE A 605 25.35 -7.35 -12.39
C ILE A 605 24.52 -6.40 -13.25
N TYR A 606 24.77 -6.34 -14.57
CA TYR A 606 23.96 -5.55 -15.49
C TYR A 606 22.48 -5.97 -15.43
N GLY A 607 21.57 -4.99 -15.44
CA GLY A 607 20.13 -5.20 -15.32
C GLY A 607 19.61 -5.40 -13.90
N MET A 608 20.48 -5.51 -12.88
CA MET A 608 20.05 -5.51 -11.48
C MET A 608 19.50 -4.13 -11.10
N PRO A 609 18.32 -4.02 -10.48
CA PRO A 609 17.87 -2.75 -9.92
C PRO A 609 18.88 -2.23 -8.91
N ALA A 610 19.07 -0.92 -8.84
CA ALA A 610 19.99 -0.29 -7.90
C ALA A 610 19.37 0.99 -7.33
N ILE A 611 19.79 1.36 -6.11
CA ILE A 611 19.44 2.66 -5.55
C ILE A 611 20.38 3.69 -6.20
N GLU A 612 19.81 4.60 -7.00
CA GLU A 612 20.55 5.48 -7.91
C GLU A 612 21.18 6.69 -7.21
N ILE A 613 21.87 6.44 -6.10
CA ILE A 613 22.43 7.50 -5.25
C ILE A 613 23.40 8.42 -5.98
N TRP A 614 24.05 7.97 -7.07
CA TRP A 614 24.96 8.79 -7.86
C TRP A 614 24.29 10.03 -8.46
N LYS A 615 22.95 10.08 -8.51
CA LYS A 615 22.17 11.26 -8.91
C LYS A 615 22.11 12.35 -7.83
N ILE A 616 22.56 12.07 -6.60
CA ILE A 616 22.54 13.02 -5.47
C ILE A 616 23.80 13.89 -5.48
N PRO A 617 23.70 15.21 -5.18
CA PRO A 617 24.83 16.14 -5.26
C PRO A 617 26.06 15.75 -4.42
N ARG A 618 25.86 15.06 -3.28
CA ARG A 618 26.95 14.59 -2.43
C ARG A 618 26.65 13.19 -1.89
N CYS A 619 27.55 12.26 -2.18
CA CYS A 619 27.47 10.88 -1.74
C CYS A 619 28.65 10.53 -0.83
N ILE A 620 28.38 9.88 0.29
CA ILE A 620 29.38 9.46 1.26
C ILE A 620 29.29 7.94 1.39
N VAL A 621 30.40 7.23 1.19
CA VAL A 621 30.43 5.77 1.29
C VAL A 621 31.28 5.34 2.47
N LEU A 622 30.65 4.75 3.48
CA LEU A 622 31.28 4.20 4.68
C LEU A 622 31.56 2.70 4.52
N LYS A 623 32.85 2.35 4.42
CA LYS A 623 33.34 0.96 4.34
C LYS A 623 34.76 0.83 4.91
N ARG A 624 35.22 -0.40 5.18
CA ARG A 624 36.54 -0.68 5.79
C ARG A 624 37.73 -0.48 4.83
N SER A 625 37.55 -0.82 3.56
CA SER A 625 38.60 -0.79 2.52
C SER A 625 37.98 -0.74 1.12
N MET A 626 38.78 -0.68 0.07
CA MET A 626 38.30 -0.71 -1.33
C MET A 626 37.84 -2.10 -1.82
N ALA A 627 37.79 -3.12 -0.95
CA ALA A 627 37.35 -4.46 -1.32
C ALA A 627 35.99 -4.49 -2.05
N THR A 628 35.87 -5.39 -3.02
CA THR A 628 34.66 -5.59 -3.82
C THR A 628 33.48 -6.11 -2.98
N GLY A 629 32.29 -6.08 -3.58
CA GLY A 629 31.07 -6.61 -2.98
C GLY A 629 31.04 -8.13 -3.09
N TYR A 630 29.84 -8.69 -2.97
CA TYR A 630 29.64 -10.12 -3.18
C TYR A 630 29.89 -10.50 -4.64
N SER A 631 29.45 -9.64 -5.56
CA SER A 631 29.59 -9.85 -7.01
C SER A 631 31.04 -10.00 -7.49
N GLY A 632 32.02 -9.60 -6.67
CA GLY A 632 33.42 -9.53 -7.07
C GLY A 632 33.70 -8.41 -8.07
N VAL A 633 32.71 -7.57 -8.39
CA VAL A 633 32.85 -6.44 -9.32
C VAL A 633 33.29 -5.19 -8.55
N GLU A 634 34.21 -4.43 -9.14
CA GLU A 634 34.53 -3.08 -8.64
C GLU A 634 33.35 -2.13 -8.84
N ASN A 635 33.24 -1.10 -8.00
CA ASN A 635 32.12 -0.18 -8.06
C ASN A 635 32.56 1.19 -8.61
N PRO A 636 32.14 1.55 -9.84
CA PRO A 636 32.45 2.84 -10.45
C PRO A 636 32.01 4.04 -9.60
N LEU A 637 31.00 3.86 -8.74
CA LEU A 637 30.52 4.89 -7.81
C LEU A 637 31.67 5.52 -7.02
N PHE A 638 32.63 4.72 -6.57
CA PHE A 638 33.69 5.18 -5.66
C PHE A 638 34.65 6.19 -6.30
N TYR A 639 34.59 6.33 -7.63
CA TYR A 639 35.46 7.19 -8.43
C TYR A 639 34.73 8.42 -8.98
N LEU A 640 33.43 8.58 -8.71
CA LEU A 640 32.67 9.74 -9.18
C LEU A 640 33.01 11.01 -8.39
N ASP A 641 32.93 12.16 -9.07
CA ASP A 641 33.33 13.46 -8.50
C ASP A 641 32.54 13.89 -7.27
N ASN A 642 31.26 13.52 -7.20
CA ASN A 642 30.33 13.79 -6.11
C ASN A 642 30.43 12.79 -4.94
N VAL A 643 31.27 11.75 -5.05
CA VAL A 643 31.41 10.69 -4.05
C VAL A 643 32.62 10.92 -3.16
N ARG A 644 32.49 10.61 -1.88
CA ARG A 644 33.53 10.69 -0.86
C ARG A 644 33.59 9.40 -0.06
N MET A 645 34.78 8.83 0.08
CA MET A 645 35.02 7.60 0.83
C MET A 645 35.31 7.93 2.29
N LEU A 646 34.53 7.37 3.19
CA LEU A 646 34.75 7.41 4.64
C LEU A 646 35.24 6.03 5.09
N PHE A 647 36.54 5.89 5.33
CA PHE A 647 37.10 4.60 5.74
C PHE A 647 36.96 4.35 7.24
N GLY A 648 36.53 3.14 7.60
CA GLY A 648 36.44 2.71 8.98
C GLY A 648 35.49 1.53 9.19
N ASP A 649 35.53 0.97 10.40
CA ASP A 649 34.46 0.07 10.84
C ASP A 649 33.14 0.85 10.96
N ALA A 650 32.02 0.24 10.55
CA ALA A 650 30.74 0.94 10.49
C ALA A 650 30.22 1.36 11.87
N ARG A 651 30.44 0.55 12.91
CA ARG A 651 30.01 0.87 14.27
C ARG A 651 30.86 2.00 14.84
N ALA A 652 32.19 1.85 14.77
CA ALA A 652 33.12 2.86 15.29
C ALA A 652 32.93 4.22 14.59
N SER A 653 32.75 4.21 13.26
CA SER A 653 32.56 5.44 12.49
C SER A 653 31.22 6.11 12.81
N THR A 654 30.15 5.34 12.94
CA THR A 654 28.83 5.90 13.29
C THR A 654 28.84 6.47 14.71
N GLU A 655 29.51 5.82 15.66
CA GLU A 655 29.68 6.33 17.02
C GLU A 655 30.47 7.64 17.05
N GLN A 656 31.55 7.76 16.28
CA GLN A 656 32.28 9.02 16.13
C GLN A 656 31.42 10.12 15.49
N LEU A 657 30.62 9.79 14.47
CA LEU A 657 29.71 10.75 13.84
C LEU A 657 28.65 11.25 14.81
N VAL A 658 28.09 10.38 15.67
CA VAL A 658 27.14 10.79 16.72
C VAL A 658 27.78 11.83 17.64
N THR A 659 28.98 11.55 18.14
CA THR A 659 29.71 12.48 19.03
C THR A 659 29.94 13.83 18.35
N MET A 660 30.48 13.83 17.13
CA MET A 660 30.79 15.06 16.39
C MET A 660 29.54 15.86 16.01
N VAL A 661 28.44 15.20 15.63
CA VAL A 661 27.17 15.89 15.33
C VAL A 661 26.58 16.49 16.62
N ASN A 662 26.69 15.80 17.76
CA ASN A 662 26.26 16.33 19.06
C ASN A 662 27.08 17.55 19.50
N GLU A 663 28.41 17.50 19.35
CA GLU A 663 29.29 18.65 19.62
C GLU A 663 28.93 19.86 18.73
N LYS A 664 28.73 19.62 17.42
CA LYS A 664 28.31 20.67 16.48
C LYS A 664 26.91 21.21 16.80
N LYS A 665 25.99 20.36 17.28
CA LYS A 665 24.65 20.78 17.76
C LYS A 665 24.75 21.68 18.98
N GLN A 666 25.61 21.34 19.96
CA GLN A 666 25.85 22.17 21.15
C GLN A 666 26.50 23.51 20.78
N ASN A 667 27.45 23.53 19.85
CA ASN A 667 28.05 24.77 19.36
C ASN A 667 27.05 25.65 18.58
N HIS A 668 26.08 25.05 17.90
CA HIS A 668 24.96 25.77 17.27
C HIS A 668 23.95 26.33 18.30
N GLN A 669 23.80 25.69 19.46
CA GLN A 669 22.92 26.13 20.55
C GLN A 669 23.59 27.12 21.52
N GLY A 670 24.91 27.03 21.72
CA GLY A 670 25.71 27.88 22.61
C GLY A 670 25.90 29.33 22.14
N SER A 671 25.44 29.69 20.95
CA SER A 671 25.44 31.07 20.43
C SER A 671 24.14 31.84 20.73
N LYS A 672 23.20 31.28 21.51
CA LYS A 672 21.97 31.97 21.93
C LYS A 672 21.82 31.93 23.46
N THR A 673 22.27 32.97 24.15
CA THR A 673 21.88 33.26 25.53
C THR A 673 20.39 33.59 25.56
N GLN A 674 19.59 32.75 26.22
CA GLN A 674 18.17 32.99 26.49
C GLN A 674 18.01 33.82 27.78
N PRO A 675 17.11 34.82 27.83
CA PRO A 675 16.43 35.22 29.06
C PRO A 675 15.17 34.38 29.27
N GLU A 676 14.85 34.04 30.53
CA GLU A 676 13.61 33.36 30.92
C GLU A 676 12.37 34.26 30.73
N PRO A 677 11.20 33.72 30.33
CA PRO A 677 9.98 34.53 30.23
C PRO A 677 9.08 34.37 31.48
N GLU A 678 8.65 35.50 32.02
CA GLU A 678 7.51 35.59 32.94
C GLU A 678 6.26 36.02 32.15
N SER A 679 5.24 35.16 32.13
CA SER A 679 3.86 35.37 31.64
C SER A 679 3.52 35.15 30.14
N GLU A 680 2.30 34.63 29.92
CA GLU A 680 1.74 34.20 28.64
C GLU A 680 1.45 35.36 27.65
N GLU A 681 1.32 36.61 28.13
CA GLU A 681 1.14 37.79 27.25
C GLU A 681 2.44 38.21 26.56
N GLU A 682 3.59 38.15 27.26
CA GLU A 682 4.90 38.40 26.64
C GLU A 682 5.33 37.27 25.70
N THR A 683 4.83 36.05 25.90
CA THR A 683 5.14 34.91 25.01
C THR A 683 4.55 35.11 23.60
N LEU A 684 3.36 35.69 23.50
CA LEU A 684 2.73 36.04 22.22
C LEU A 684 3.44 37.22 21.52
N GLU A 685 3.95 38.18 22.29
CA GLU A 685 4.70 39.33 21.76
C GLU A 685 6.15 38.97 21.37
N PHE A 686 6.78 38.05 22.12
CA PHE A 686 8.13 37.51 21.87
C PHE A 686 8.15 36.58 20.64
N LEU A 687 7.13 35.73 20.47
CA LEU A 687 6.99 34.88 19.28
C LEU A 687 6.78 35.69 17.99
N ASN A 688 6.17 36.88 18.09
CA ASN A 688 6.01 37.79 16.95
C ASN A 688 7.25 38.65 16.68
N ARG A 689 8.03 39.02 17.71
CA ARG A 689 9.28 39.79 17.57
C ARG A 689 10.47 39.00 17.02
N ASP A 690 10.56 37.70 17.30
CA ASP A 690 11.66 36.86 16.81
C ASP A 690 11.56 36.52 15.30
N GLU A 691 10.39 36.71 14.66
CA GLU A 691 10.26 36.62 13.21
C GLU A 691 10.83 37.87 12.49
N GLU A 692 10.71 39.07 13.05
CA GLU A 692 11.14 40.31 12.36
C GLU A 692 12.65 40.47 12.20
N LYS A 693 13.47 39.93 13.11
CA LYS A 693 14.94 40.07 13.07
C LYS A 693 15.67 39.18 12.05
N ASN A 694 14.94 38.31 11.32
CA ASN A 694 15.52 37.35 10.38
C ASN A 694 15.29 37.67 8.90
N PHE A 695 14.69 38.82 8.56
CA PHE A 695 14.46 39.21 7.17
C PHE A 695 15.55 40.20 6.70
N PRO A 696 16.01 40.10 5.43
CA PRO A 696 16.93 41.08 4.85
C PRO A 696 16.27 42.47 4.82
N GLU A 697 17.07 43.54 4.86
CA GLU A 697 16.54 44.90 4.68
C GLU A 697 15.80 45.00 3.34
N PRO A 698 14.56 45.53 3.33
CA PRO A 698 13.75 45.57 2.11
C PRO A 698 14.38 46.50 1.08
N ASN A 699 14.61 45.99 -0.13
CA ASN A 699 15.23 46.74 -1.22
C ASN A 699 14.31 46.94 -2.44
N LYS A 700 13.07 46.47 -2.34
CA LYS A 700 12.00 46.58 -3.34
C LYS A 700 10.64 46.46 -2.68
N VAL A 701 9.60 46.96 -3.35
CA VAL A 701 8.22 47.01 -2.82
C VAL A 701 7.28 46.20 -3.72
N LEU A 702 6.46 45.36 -3.11
CA LEU A 702 5.40 44.58 -3.76
C LEU A 702 4.02 45.13 -3.37
N GLY A 703 3.22 45.50 -4.37
CA GLY A 703 1.85 45.98 -4.20
C GLY A 703 0.83 44.89 -4.42
N ILE A 704 -0.06 44.70 -3.45
CA ILE A 704 -1.21 43.79 -3.52
C ILE A 704 -2.48 44.64 -3.70
N LEU A 705 -3.17 44.45 -4.83
CA LEU A 705 -4.36 45.23 -5.16
C LEU A 705 -5.65 44.51 -4.76
N LYS A 706 -6.69 45.29 -4.49
CA LYS A 706 -8.06 44.78 -4.42
C LYS A 706 -8.55 44.51 -5.83
N GLU A 707 -9.11 43.34 -6.08
CA GLU A 707 -9.64 43.03 -7.39
C GLU A 707 -10.93 43.81 -7.64
N ASN A 708 -10.92 44.64 -8.68
CA ASN A 708 -12.07 45.38 -9.19
C ASN A 708 -12.38 44.86 -10.61
N ALA A 709 -12.62 43.55 -10.76
CA ALA A 709 -13.05 43.01 -12.03
C ALA A 709 -14.34 43.73 -12.47
N ALA A 710 -14.48 44.04 -13.77
CA ALA A 710 -15.59 44.84 -14.30
C ALA A 710 -16.98 44.23 -14.02
N ASP A 711 -17.05 42.96 -13.65
CA ASP A 711 -18.25 42.19 -13.30
C ASP A 711 -18.50 42.07 -11.79
N GLY A 712 -17.56 42.51 -10.93
CA GLY A 712 -17.66 42.41 -9.46
C GLY A 712 -17.64 40.98 -8.92
N LYS A 713 -17.28 39.96 -9.74
CA LYS A 713 -17.36 38.54 -9.37
C LYS A 713 -16.05 37.94 -8.87
N GLU A 714 -14.95 38.69 -8.95
CA GLU A 714 -13.64 38.23 -8.52
C GLU A 714 -13.45 38.37 -7.00
N LYS A 715 -13.35 37.24 -6.30
CA LYS A 715 -13.23 37.17 -4.84
C LYS A 715 -11.80 36.83 -4.39
N ARG A 716 -10.92 36.42 -5.31
CA ARG A 716 -9.54 35.99 -5.00
C ARG A 716 -8.63 37.18 -4.72
N VAL A 717 -7.50 36.90 -4.07
CA VAL A 717 -6.42 37.86 -3.82
C VAL A 717 -5.08 37.27 -4.27
N SER A 718 -4.19 38.10 -4.80
CA SER A 718 -2.92 37.67 -5.39
C SER A 718 -1.90 37.16 -4.37
N VAL A 719 -1.99 37.58 -3.10
CA VAL A 719 -1.09 37.14 -2.02
C VAL A 719 -1.90 36.87 -0.75
N THR A 720 -1.71 35.70 -0.15
CA THR A 720 -2.29 35.33 1.15
C THR A 720 -1.27 35.46 2.29
N PRO A 721 -1.71 35.57 3.55
CA PRO A 721 -0.83 35.69 4.71
C PRO A 721 0.29 34.63 4.81
N ASN A 722 0.00 33.39 4.40
CA ASN A 722 0.94 32.26 4.43
C ASN A 722 2.22 32.47 3.61
N VAL A 723 2.16 33.31 2.56
CA VAL A 723 3.26 33.51 1.61
C VAL A 723 4.09 34.76 1.95
N ILE A 724 3.56 35.67 2.76
CA ILE A 724 4.24 36.92 3.17
C ILE A 724 5.64 36.68 3.74
N PRO A 725 5.88 35.72 4.66
CA PRO A 725 7.23 35.48 5.18
C PRO A 725 8.23 35.07 4.10
N LYS A 726 7.77 34.39 3.05
CA LYS A 726 8.64 33.99 1.92
C LYS A 726 8.97 35.18 1.03
N LEU A 727 8.00 36.07 0.80
CA LEU A 727 8.20 37.30 0.02
C LEU A 727 9.13 38.28 0.75
N ARG A 728 9.00 38.42 2.08
CA ARG A 728 9.94 39.22 2.90
C ARG A 728 11.36 38.67 2.83
N LYS A 729 11.54 37.34 2.81
CA LYS A 729 12.88 36.71 2.61
C LYS A 729 13.51 37.02 1.26
N LEU A 730 12.71 37.28 0.22
CA LEU A 730 13.21 37.74 -1.08
C LEU A 730 13.58 39.24 -1.06
N GLY A 731 13.42 39.96 0.05
CA GLY A 731 13.74 41.38 0.20
C GLY A 731 12.62 42.33 -0.23
N PHE A 732 11.37 41.85 -0.34
CA PHE A 732 10.22 42.71 -0.58
C PHE A 732 9.68 43.33 0.71
N LYS A 733 9.46 44.65 0.70
CA LYS A 733 8.45 45.31 1.52
C LYS A 733 7.09 45.11 0.84
N LEU A 734 6.04 44.78 1.60
CA LEU A 734 4.72 44.57 1.03
C LEU A 734 3.78 45.72 1.41
N VAL A 735 3.08 46.25 0.42
CA VAL A 735 2.00 47.24 0.59
C VAL A 735 0.72 46.66 -0.01
N MET A 736 -0.42 46.92 0.61
CA MET A 736 -1.70 46.34 0.22
C MET A 736 -2.80 47.40 0.17
N GLU A 737 -3.70 47.33 -0.82
CA GLU A 737 -4.95 48.08 -0.83
C GLU A 737 -5.92 47.55 0.25
N SER A 738 -6.49 48.45 1.05
CA SER A 738 -7.44 48.09 2.11
C SER A 738 -8.60 47.25 1.57
N GLY A 739 -8.84 46.10 2.20
CA GLY A 739 -9.93 45.18 1.85
C GLY A 739 -9.62 44.25 0.68
N ALA A 740 -8.38 44.18 0.19
CA ALA A 740 -8.00 43.29 -0.91
C ALA A 740 -8.24 41.80 -0.61
N GLY A 741 -8.02 41.37 0.64
CA GLY A 741 -8.16 39.97 1.06
C GLY A 741 -9.55 39.58 1.59
N GLU A 742 -10.46 40.53 1.81
CA GLU A 742 -11.69 40.29 2.58
C GLU A 742 -12.61 39.24 1.94
N GLN A 743 -12.81 39.31 0.62
CA GLN A 743 -13.65 38.33 -0.11
C GLN A 743 -13.03 36.93 -0.19
N SER A 744 -11.72 36.82 0.07
CA SER A 744 -10.99 35.55 0.22
C SER A 744 -10.93 35.07 1.67
N ASN A 745 -11.69 35.67 2.60
CA ASN A 745 -11.65 35.41 4.04
C ASN A 745 -10.28 35.70 4.69
N TYR A 746 -9.55 36.69 4.20
CA TYR A 746 -8.33 37.20 4.83
C TYR A 746 -8.51 38.67 5.23
N PRO A 747 -8.86 38.96 6.50
CA PRO A 747 -9.07 40.34 6.96
C PRO A 747 -7.74 41.12 6.96
N ASN A 748 -7.81 42.45 6.85
CA ASN A 748 -6.64 43.33 6.87
C ASN A 748 -5.72 43.08 8.08
N SER A 749 -6.27 42.76 9.25
CA SER A 749 -5.50 42.43 10.46
C SER A 749 -4.48 41.30 10.23
N SER A 750 -4.86 40.26 9.49
CA SER A 750 -3.98 39.12 9.19
C SER A 750 -2.77 39.50 8.33
N TYR A 751 -2.85 40.58 7.54
CA TYR A 751 -1.75 41.12 6.76
C TYR A 751 -0.86 42.04 7.62
N VAL A 752 -1.47 42.88 8.47
CA VAL A 752 -0.77 43.77 9.39
C VAL A 752 0.10 42.97 10.38
N GLU A 753 -0.44 41.89 10.94
CA GLU A 753 0.29 40.97 11.83
C GLU A 753 1.54 40.36 11.19
N LYS A 754 1.59 40.28 9.86
CA LYS A 754 2.75 39.76 9.09
C LYS A 754 3.64 40.86 8.53
N GLY A 755 3.41 42.12 8.91
CA GLY A 755 4.24 43.27 8.55
C GLY A 755 3.95 43.85 7.16
N VAL A 756 2.71 43.73 6.68
CA VAL A 756 2.25 44.40 5.46
C VAL A 756 1.66 45.77 5.81
N GLU A 757 2.03 46.79 5.03
CA GLU A 757 1.47 48.13 5.17
C GLU A 757 0.16 48.24 4.37
N VAL A 758 -0.96 48.47 5.06
CA VAL A 758 -2.28 48.61 4.43
C VAL A 758 -2.54 50.08 4.09
N LEU A 759 -2.76 50.37 2.81
CA LEU A 759 -3.00 51.70 2.24
C LEU A 759 -4.48 51.85 1.88
N GLN A 760 -5.03 53.05 2.12
CA GLN A 760 -6.47 53.30 1.91
C GLN A 760 -6.80 53.57 0.44
N SER A 761 -5.83 54.02 -0.36
CA SER A 761 -6.03 54.34 -1.77
C SER A 761 -5.23 53.44 -2.69
N ARG A 762 -5.88 52.93 -3.74
CA ARG A 762 -5.26 52.20 -4.85
C ARG A 762 -4.09 52.98 -5.47
N ASP A 763 -4.21 54.30 -5.57
CA ASP A 763 -3.17 55.16 -6.16
C ASP A 763 -1.91 55.23 -5.28
N GLU A 764 -2.04 55.06 -3.97
CA GLU A 764 -0.89 55.02 -3.06
C GLU A 764 -0.10 53.72 -3.23
N VAL A 765 -0.79 52.59 -3.46
CA VAL A 765 -0.16 51.31 -3.78
C VAL A 765 0.69 51.43 -5.05
N PHE A 766 0.13 52.03 -6.11
CA PHE A 766 0.88 52.27 -7.35
C PHE A 766 2.03 53.26 -7.19
N LYS A 767 1.96 54.25 -6.27
CA LYS A 767 3.09 55.16 -6.02
C LYS A 767 4.26 54.50 -5.30
N GLN A 768 3.98 53.54 -4.41
CA GLN A 768 5.00 52.89 -3.58
C GLN A 768 5.57 51.60 -4.19
N ALA A 769 4.77 50.83 -4.94
CA ALA A 769 5.15 49.50 -5.41
C ALA A 769 6.16 49.54 -6.57
N ASN A 770 7.13 48.62 -6.58
CA ASN A 770 7.96 48.35 -7.77
C ASN A 770 7.34 47.23 -8.62
N VAL A 771 6.70 46.26 -7.96
CA VAL A 771 5.97 45.17 -8.60
C VAL A 771 4.54 45.19 -8.10
N VAL A 772 3.57 45.07 -9.01
CA VAL A 772 2.14 45.02 -8.70
C VAL A 772 1.59 43.68 -9.13
N LEU A 773 0.90 42.98 -8.22
CA LEU A 773 0.26 41.69 -8.51
C LEU A 773 -1.26 41.85 -8.57
N GLN A 774 -1.83 41.39 -9.67
CA GLN A 774 -3.27 41.33 -9.90
C GLN A 774 -3.67 39.90 -10.27
N VAL A 775 -4.86 39.48 -9.85
CA VAL A 775 -5.42 38.18 -10.25
C VAL A 775 -5.94 38.27 -11.67
N SER A 776 -6.77 39.27 -11.96
CA SER A 776 -7.44 39.45 -13.24
C SER A 776 -6.61 40.24 -14.24
N GLU A 777 -7.15 40.42 -15.44
CA GLU A 777 -6.56 41.31 -16.44
C GLU A 777 -6.41 42.75 -15.91
N PRO A 778 -5.33 43.46 -16.26
CA PRO A 778 -5.15 44.85 -15.83
C PRO A 778 -6.22 45.75 -16.46
N LEU A 779 -6.88 46.57 -15.65
CA LEU A 779 -7.83 47.55 -16.15
C LEU A 779 -7.12 48.66 -16.93
N PRO A 780 -7.78 49.28 -17.93
CA PRO A 780 -7.23 50.44 -18.63
C PRO A 780 -6.76 51.56 -17.69
N GLU A 781 -7.48 51.76 -16.58
CA GLU A 781 -7.14 52.75 -15.54
C GLU A 781 -5.88 52.39 -14.77
N ASP A 782 -5.66 51.10 -14.49
CA ASP A 782 -4.47 50.60 -13.80
C ASP A 782 -3.23 50.72 -14.70
N LEU A 783 -3.41 50.43 -16.01
CA LEU A 783 -2.33 50.57 -16.99
C LEU A 783 -1.80 52.00 -17.03
N GLN A 784 -2.66 53.02 -16.97
CA GLN A 784 -2.26 54.44 -16.99
C GLN A 784 -1.43 54.86 -15.75
N LYS A 785 -1.57 54.16 -14.62
CA LYS A 785 -0.90 54.47 -13.36
C LYS A 785 0.50 53.84 -13.26
N LEU A 786 0.82 52.87 -14.11
CA LEU A 786 2.13 52.23 -14.13
C LEU A 786 3.21 53.18 -14.66
N SER A 787 4.37 53.20 -14.01
CA SER A 787 5.56 53.95 -14.41
C SER A 787 6.58 53.06 -15.15
N LYS A 788 7.60 53.69 -15.77
CA LYS A 788 8.61 53.01 -16.62
C LYS A 788 9.35 51.86 -15.95
N SER A 789 9.60 51.96 -14.64
CA SER A 789 10.34 50.97 -13.87
C SER A 789 9.47 49.96 -13.14
N GLN A 790 8.15 50.01 -13.31
CA GLN A 790 7.21 49.12 -12.62
C GLN A 790 6.88 47.88 -13.44
N ILE A 791 6.73 46.77 -12.73
CA ILE A 791 6.36 45.47 -13.28
C ILE A 791 4.94 45.15 -12.82
N CYS A 792 4.02 44.91 -13.76
CA CYS A 792 2.70 44.37 -13.48
C CYS A 792 2.66 42.88 -13.83
N VAL A 793 2.18 42.04 -12.92
CA VAL A 793 2.00 40.60 -13.13
C VAL A 793 0.54 40.24 -12.91
N SER A 794 -0.08 39.62 -13.92
CA SER A 794 -1.51 39.27 -13.93
C SER A 794 -1.78 37.94 -14.64
N ILE A 795 -3.01 37.45 -14.58
CA ILE A 795 -3.44 36.22 -15.27
C ILE A 795 -4.65 36.49 -16.15
N TRP A 796 -4.50 36.30 -17.45
CA TRP A 796 -5.60 36.48 -18.41
C TRP A 796 -5.35 35.75 -19.73
N GLY A 797 -6.42 35.44 -20.45
CA GLY A 797 -6.32 34.77 -21.76
C GLY A 797 -6.05 35.78 -22.88
N MET A 798 -5.20 35.42 -23.85
CA MET A 798 -4.87 36.31 -24.98
C MET A 798 -6.01 36.46 -26.01
N TYR A 799 -6.99 35.56 -26.00
CA TYR A 799 -8.07 35.53 -26.98
C TYR A 799 -9.06 36.68 -26.75
N GLY A 800 -9.20 37.58 -27.73
CA GLY A 800 -10.14 38.71 -27.68
C GLY A 800 -9.73 39.83 -26.73
N LYS A 801 -8.43 39.93 -26.39
CA LYS A 801 -7.87 40.90 -25.42
C LYS A 801 -6.72 41.73 -26.01
N GLU A 802 -6.69 41.89 -27.32
CA GLU A 802 -5.67 42.65 -28.06
C GLU A 802 -5.61 44.13 -27.62
N SER A 803 -6.73 44.69 -27.17
CA SER A 803 -6.83 46.07 -26.68
C SER A 803 -5.91 46.36 -25.48
N ILE A 804 -5.68 45.39 -24.60
CA ILE A 804 -4.78 45.54 -23.44
C ILE A 804 -3.34 45.76 -23.92
N ILE A 805 -2.93 45.01 -24.94
CA ILE A 805 -1.61 45.11 -25.54
C ILE A 805 -1.43 46.46 -26.22
N GLU A 806 -2.42 46.90 -27.00
CA GLU A 806 -2.39 48.19 -27.69
C GLU A 806 -2.33 49.37 -26.72
N GLN A 807 -3.15 49.36 -25.66
CA GLN A 807 -3.14 50.40 -24.63
C GLN A 807 -1.82 50.43 -23.86
N THR A 808 -1.27 49.26 -23.50
CA THR A 808 0.02 49.19 -22.81
C THR A 808 1.16 49.73 -23.68
N ARG A 809 1.13 49.47 -25.01
CA ARG A 809 2.12 50.00 -25.96
C ARG A 809 1.98 51.50 -26.20
N ALA A 810 0.74 52.02 -26.21
CA ALA A 810 0.45 53.43 -26.38
C ALA A 810 0.75 54.26 -25.12
N ASN A 811 0.93 53.62 -23.97
CA ASN A 811 1.20 54.30 -22.72
C ASN A 811 2.58 55.02 -22.74
N PRO A 812 2.62 56.36 -22.54
CA PRO A 812 3.86 57.13 -22.52
C PRO A 812 4.90 56.67 -21.49
N THR A 813 4.46 56.04 -20.40
CA THR A 813 5.34 55.57 -19.32
C THR A 813 6.07 54.26 -19.66
N ARG A 814 5.64 53.53 -20.69
CA ARG A 814 6.26 52.29 -21.20
C ARG A 814 6.48 51.22 -20.11
N PRO A 815 5.43 50.74 -19.43
CA PRO A 815 5.56 49.78 -18.33
C PRO A 815 5.90 48.36 -18.82
N THR A 816 6.28 47.47 -17.89
CA THR A 816 6.51 46.04 -18.15
C THR A 816 5.34 45.20 -17.66
N LEU A 817 4.83 44.32 -18.51
CA LEU A 817 3.65 43.49 -18.25
C LEU A 817 3.97 42.01 -18.45
N PHE A 818 3.74 41.23 -17.40
CA PHE A 818 3.80 39.77 -17.40
C PHE A 818 2.41 39.16 -17.33
N ASN A 819 2.20 38.10 -18.11
CA ASN A 819 1.00 37.29 -18.06
C ASN A 819 1.37 35.86 -17.65
N MET A 820 0.94 35.45 -16.47
CA MET A 820 1.23 34.12 -15.95
C MET A 820 0.51 32.99 -16.71
N ALA A 821 -0.51 33.30 -17.50
CA ALA A 821 -1.14 32.32 -18.39
C ALA A 821 -0.23 31.88 -19.55
N LEU A 822 0.85 32.63 -19.82
CA LEU A 822 1.82 32.35 -20.89
C LEU A 822 3.05 31.57 -20.39
N ILE A 823 3.07 31.13 -19.14
CA ILE A 823 4.20 30.37 -18.60
C ILE A 823 4.37 29.07 -19.39
N PRO A 824 5.59 28.76 -19.86
CA PRO A 824 5.83 27.61 -20.70
C PRO A 824 5.66 26.32 -19.89
N ARG A 825 5.02 25.30 -20.48
CA ARG A 825 4.86 23.97 -19.87
C ARG A 825 6.14 23.15 -19.98
N ILE A 826 7.16 23.56 -19.23
CA ILE A 826 8.46 22.86 -19.08
C ILE A 826 8.64 22.37 -17.64
N SER A 827 9.41 21.30 -17.43
CA SER A 827 9.52 20.65 -16.11
C SER A 827 9.92 21.59 -14.98
N ARG A 828 10.83 22.53 -15.22
CA ARG A 828 11.26 23.53 -14.21
C ARG A 828 10.21 24.60 -13.89
N ALA A 829 9.19 24.77 -14.73
CA ALA A 829 8.18 25.82 -14.62
C ALA A 829 6.84 25.34 -14.04
N GLN A 830 6.72 24.04 -13.71
CA GLN A 830 5.48 23.43 -13.22
C GLN A 830 4.94 24.11 -11.96
N ALA A 831 5.81 24.52 -11.03
CA ALA A 831 5.40 25.23 -9.81
C ALA A 831 4.82 26.64 -10.06
N LEU A 832 5.07 27.20 -11.25
CA LEU A 832 4.58 28.51 -11.65
C LEU A 832 3.28 28.41 -12.48
N ASP A 833 2.86 27.21 -12.87
CA ASP A 833 1.68 27.02 -13.72
C ASP A 833 0.38 27.29 -12.94
N VAL A 834 -0.10 28.53 -13.08
CA VAL A 834 -1.37 28.98 -12.50
C VAL A 834 -2.57 28.33 -13.19
N LEU A 835 -2.50 28.05 -14.49
CA LEU A 835 -3.62 27.48 -15.22
C LEU A 835 -3.94 26.08 -14.72
N THR A 836 -2.91 25.27 -14.46
CA THR A 836 -3.05 23.96 -13.82
C THR A 836 -3.67 24.09 -12.43
N SER A 837 -3.21 25.04 -11.62
CA SER A 837 -3.74 25.25 -10.26
C SER A 837 -5.22 25.65 -10.26
N MET A 838 -5.62 26.56 -11.16
CA MET A 838 -7.00 27.01 -11.29
C MET A 838 -7.91 25.96 -11.94
N ALA A 839 -7.41 25.23 -12.94
CA ALA A 839 -8.14 24.14 -13.58
C ALA A 839 -8.46 23.01 -12.58
N ASN A 840 -7.53 22.68 -11.70
CA ASN A 840 -7.76 21.69 -10.64
C ASN A 840 -8.93 22.10 -9.72
N ILE A 841 -8.96 23.36 -9.26
CA ILE A 841 -10.06 23.87 -8.43
C ILE A 841 -11.38 23.90 -9.21
N ALA A 842 -11.34 24.30 -10.48
CA ALA A 842 -12.52 24.31 -11.34
C ALA A 842 -13.14 22.92 -11.51
N GLY A 843 -12.31 21.90 -11.77
CA GLY A 843 -12.78 20.50 -11.88
C GLY A 843 -13.44 19.99 -10.61
N TYR A 844 -12.82 20.25 -9.45
CA TYR A 844 -13.39 19.89 -8.15
C TYR A 844 -14.72 20.60 -7.89
N ARG A 845 -14.76 21.93 -8.07
CA ARG A 845 -15.96 22.73 -7.82
C ARG A 845 -17.10 22.40 -8.80
N ALA A 846 -16.79 22.10 -10.05
CA ALA A 846 -17.77 21.71 -11.06
C ALA A 846 -18.59 20.50 -10.63
N VAL A 847 -17.95 19.47 -10.06
CA VAL A 847 -18.63 18.28 -9.57
C VAL A 847 -19.51 18.59 -8.37
N LEU A 848 -19.04 19.43 -7.45
CA LEU A 848 -19.85 19.85 -6.29
C LEU A 848 -21.08 20.65 -6.72
N ASP A 849 -20.93 21.56 -7.68
CA ASP A 849 -22.06 22.30 -8.25
C ASP A 849 -23.00 21.35 -9.01
N ALA A 850 -22.48 20.35 -9.74
CA ALA A 850 -23.32 19.35 -10.38
C ALA A 850 -24.21 18.61 -9.36
N PHE A 851 -23.62 18.14 -8.26
CA PHE A 851 -24.37 17.44 -7.20
C PHE A 851 -25.24 18.36 -6.33
N ARG A 852 -25.04 19.68 -6.37
CA ARG A 852 -25.95 20.65 -5.76
C ARG A 852 -27.30 20.66 -6.50
N PHE A 853 -27.28 20.56 -7.83
CA PHE A 853 -28.50 20.56 -8.65
C PHE A 853 -29.06 19.16 -8.89
N PHE A 854 -28.23 18.12 -8.83
CA PHE A 854 -28.66 16.75 -9.08
C PHE A 854 -29.45 16.18 -7.89
N PRO A 855 -30.73 15.77 -8.06
CA PRO A 855 -31.63 15.45 -6.94
C PRO A 855 -31.51 14.01 -6.43
N LYS A 856 -30.39 13.31 -6.69
CA LYS A 856 -30.18 11.91 -6.27
C LYS A 856 -28.79 11.73 -5.63
N PHE A 857 -28.62 10.62 -4.92
CA PHE A 857 -27.33 10.29 -4.31
C PHE A 857 -26.24 10.05 -5.35
N ALA A 858 -25.02 10.54 -5.06
CA ALA A 858 -23.83 10.23 -5.84
C ALA A 858 -23.45 8.75 -5.71
N LYS A 859 -23.37 8.26 -4.47
CA LYS A 859 -22.96 6.89 -4.12
C LYS A 859 -24.12 5.89 -4.14
N PRO A 860 -23.85 4.59 -4.36
CA PRO A 860 -24.86 3.58 -4.19
C PRO A 860 -25.27 3.48 -2.72
N SER A 861 -26.54 3.18 -2.47
CA SER A 861 -27.05 2.97 -1.12
C SER A 861 -28.07 1.85 -1.08
N THR A 862 -27.90 0.94 -0.11
CA THR A 862 -28.87 -0.11 0.21
C THR A 862 -29.54 0.23 1.53
N THR A 863 -30.87 0.29 1.50
CA THR A 863 -31.69 0.53 2.68
C THR A 863 -32.80 -0.52 2.77
N ALA A 864 -33.54 -0.54 3.88
CA ALA A 864 -34.73 -1.38 4.00
C ALA A 864 -35.79 -1.10 2.91
N SER A 865 -35.77 0.11 2.33
CA SER A 865 -36.67 0.53 1.24
C SER A 865 -36.16 0.16 -0.16
N GLY A 866 -35.00 -0.51 -0.27
CA GLY A 866 -34.43 -0.97 -1.54
C GLY A 866 -33.04 -0.42 -1.86
N ASN A 867 -32.56 -0.73 -3.07
CA ASN A 867 -31.25 -0.34 -3.58
C ASN A 867 -31.36 0.88 -4.49
N THR A 868 -30.53 1.89 -4.23
CA THR A 868 -30.36 3.06 -5.11
C THR A 868 -29.03 2.92 -5.87
N PRO A 869 -29.03 2.93 -7.21
CA PRO A 869 -27.81 2.86 -8.01
C PRO A 869 -26.99 4.16 -7.84
N PRO A 870 -25.67 4.12 -8.11
CA PRO A 870 -24.85 5.32 -8.10
C PRO A 870 -25.22 6.25 -9.26
N ALA A 871 -24.95 7.55 -9.08
CA ALA A 871 -25.01 8.51 -10.17
C ALA A 871 -23.99 8.15 -11.25
N LYS A 872 -24.35 8.32 -12.52
CA LYS A 872 -23.43 8.17 -13.65
C LYS A 872 -22.93 9.54 -14.11
N VAL A 873 -21.61 9.74 -14.10
CA VAL A 873 -20.97 11.00 -14.47
C VAL A 873 -20.12 10.78 -15.72
N PHE A 874 -20.32 11.58 -16.76
CA PHE A 874 -19.51 11.57 -17.98
C PHE A 874 -18.66 12.82 -18.08
N ILE A 875 -17.36 12.67 -18.29
CA ILE A 875 -16.39 13.76 -18.33
C ILE A 875 -15.76 13.85 -19.71
N VAL A 876 -15.93 14.99 -20.37
CA VAL A 876 -15.43 15.25 -21.72
C VAL A 876 -14.17 16.10 -21.63
N GLY A 877 -13.03 15.47 -21.87
CA GLY A 877 -11.69 15.99 -21.68
C GLY A 877 -11.08 15.54 -20.35
N ALA A 878 -9.89 14.94 -20.42
CA ALA A 878 -9.09 14.50 -19.27
C ALA A 878 -7.81 15.36 -19.14
N GLY A 879 -7.97 16.67 -19.30
CA GLY A 879 -6.97 17.64 -18.85
C GLY A 879 -6.97 17.76 -17.31
N VAL A 880 -6.24 18.73 -16.76
CA VAL A 880 -6.16 18.92 -15.29
C VAL A 880 -7.53 19.10 -14.63
N ALA A 881 -8.42 19.90 -15.23
CA ALA A 881 -9.78 20.06 -14.74
C ALA A 881 -10.60 18.76 -14.85
N GLY A 882 -10.46 18.04 -15.97
CA GLY A 882 -11.11 16.75 -16.19
C GLY A 882 -10.69 15.69 -15.18
N LEU A 883 -9.38 15.52 -14.95
CA LEU A 883 -8.83 14.59 -13.97
C LEU A 883 -9.27 14.95 -12.54
N SER A 884 -9.30 16.24 -12.20
CA SER A 884 -9.84 16.68 -10.91
C SER A 884 -11.34 16.38 -10.76
N ALA A 885 -12.13 16.58 -11.82
CA ALA A 885 -13.53 16.21 -11.84
C ALA A 885 -13.71 14.68 -11.71
N ILE A 886 -12.86 13.88 -12.37
CA ILE A 886 -12.86 12.41 -12.24
C ILE A 886 -12.60 12.01 -10.79
N ALA A 887 -11.51 12.54 -10.19
CA ALA A 887 -11.17 12.27 -8.79
C ALA A 887 -12.33 12.57 -7.85
N THR A 888 -12.96 13.72 -8.05
CA THR A 888 -14.01 14.23 -7.18
C THR A 888 -15.29 13.42 -7.33
N ALA A 889 -15.71 13.13 -8.55
CA ALA A 889 -16.91 12.34 -8.81
C ALA A 889 -16.76 10.88 -8.32
N HIS A 890 -15.61 10.27 -8.60
CA HIS A 890 -15.29 8.92 -8.11
C HIS A 890 -15.20 8.90 -6.58
N GLY A 891 -14.56 9.90 -5.97
CA GLY A 891 -14.48 10.06 -4.50
C GLY A 891 -15.84 10.24 -3.82
N LEU A 892 -16.82 10.84 -4.50
CA LEU A 892 -18.22 10.91 -4.04
C LEU A 892 -18.98 9.58 -4.20
N GLY A 893 -18.38 8.57 -4.82
CA GLY A 893 -18.95 7.23 -5.04
C GLY A 893 -19.77 7.10 -6.32
N ALA A 894 -19.68 8.05 -7.25
CA ALA A 894 -20.36 7.98 -8.54
C ALA A 894 -19.64 7.02 -9.51
N LYS A 895 -20.37 6.46 -10.48
CA LYS A 895 -19.76 5.75 -11.60
C LYS A 895 -19.31 6.76 -12.64
N VAL A 896 -18.00 6.85 -12.88
CA VAL A 896 -17.40 7.87 -13.74
C VAL A 896 -16.95 7.27 -15.07
N PHE A 897 -17.30 7.94 -16.15
CA PHE A 897 -16.86 7.66 -17.51
C PHE A 897 -16.12 8.90 -18.03
N ALA A 898 -15.04 8.75 -18.78
CA ALA A 898 -14.37 9.89 -19.37
C ALA A 898 -13.85 9.62 -20.77
N SER A 899 -13.71 10.68 -21.57
CA SER A 899 -13.21 10.61 -22.94
C SER A 899 -12.24 11.75 -23.20
N ASP A 900 -11.12 11.47 -23.85
CA ASP A 900 -10.13 12.46 -24.31
C ASP A 900 -9.61 12.03 -25.68
N VAL A 901 -9.12 12.99 -26.47
CA VAL A 901 -8.58 12.73 -27.81
C VAL A 901 -7.11 12.31 -27.81
N ARG A 902 -6.44 12.38 -26.64
CA ARG A 902 -5.03 12.04 -26.43
C ARG A 902 -4.89 10.61 -25.88
N SER A 903 -3.94 9.85 -26.40
CA SER A 903 -3.68 8.47 -25.97
C SER A 903 -3.07 8.37 -24.59
N ALA A 904 -2.22 9.33 -24.22
CA ALA A 904 -1.68 9.39 -22.85
C ALA A 904 -2.75 9.62 -21.77
N ALA A 905 -3.93 10.13 -22.15
CA ALA A 905 -4.98 10.41 -21.19
C ALA A 905 -5.75 9.15 -20.74
N LYS A 906 -5.73 8.06 -21.53
CA LYS A 906 -6.43 6.81 -21.17
C LYS A 906 -5.93 6.24 -19.85
N GLU A 907 -4.62 6.03 -19.75
CA GLU A 907 -3.98 5.49 -18.55
C GLU A 907 -4.20 6.38 -17.32
N GLN A 908 -4.20 7.71 -17.52
CA GLN A 908 -4.51 8.68 -16.47
C GLN A 908 -5.95 8.58 -15.98
N VAL A 909 -6.91 8.36 -16.87
CA VAL A 909 -8.33 8.20 -16.51
C VAL A 909 -8.55 6.89 -15.75
N GLU A 910 -7.99 5.79 -16.24
CA GLU A 910 -8.17 4.45 -15.66
C GLU A 910 -7.51 4.34 -14.28
N SER A 911 -6.31 4.91 -14.11
CA SER A 911 -5.63 4.95 -12.80
C SER A 911 -6.39 5.74 -11.73
N MET A 912 -7.29 6.65 -12.13
CA MET A 912 -8.16 7.41 -11.24
C MET A 912 -9.51 6.73 -10.94
N GLY A 913 -9.73 5.52 -11.48
CA GLY A 913 -10.93 4.72 -11.24
C GLY A 913 -12.13 5.06 -12.13
N ALA A 914 -11.90 5.78 -13.24
CA ALA A 914 -12.93 6.04 -14.25
C ALA A 914 -12.79 5.11 -15.48
N GLU A 915 -13.91 4.85 -16.14
CA GLU A 915 -13.97 4.06 -17.36
C GLU A 915 -13.65 4.95 -18.57
N PHE A 916 -12.56 4.68 -19.30
CA PHE A 916 -12.20 5.45 -20.50
C PHE A 916 -13.05 5.01 -21.70
N VAL A 917 -13.71 5.97 -22.33
CA VAL A 917 -14.64 5.73 -23.44
C VAL A 917 -14.01 6.22 -24.75
N GLU A 918 -13.56 5.26 -25.56
CA GLU A 918 -12.84 5.49 -26.81
C GLU A 918 -13.76 5.71 -28.02
N VAL A 919 -13.30 6.55 -28.95
CA VAL A 919 -13.87 6.66 -30.30
C VAL A 919 -13.23 5.58 -31.17
N GLN A 920 -13.98 4.53 -31.49
CA GLN A 920 -13.47 3.34 -32.19
C GLN A 920 -12.85 3.64 -33.57
N GLY A 921 -11.69 3.03 -33.84
CA GLY A 921 -11.11 2.88 -35.19
C GLY A 921 -10.36 4.10 -35.75
N MET A 922 -9.84 5.00 -34.91
CA MET A 922 -9.16 6.24 -35.36
C MET A 922 -7.90 6.56 -34.55
N ILE A 923 -6.87 7.10 -35.22
CA ILE A 923 -5.62 7.54 -34.60
C ILE A 923 -5.88 8.78 -33.73
N GLN A 924 -5.49 8.71 -32.46
CA GLN A 924 -5.58 9.79 -31.48
C GLN A 924 -4.48 10.85 -31.71
N GLY A 925 -4.79 12.12 -31.45
CA GLY A 925 -4.00 13.26 -31.94
C GLY A 925 -3.44 14.16 -30.83
N GLU A 926 -2.18 13.93 -30.45
CA GLU A 926 -1.44 14.86 -29.59
C GLU A 926 -0.84 16.01 -30.42
N GLY A 927 -1.07 17.24 -29.97
CA GLY A 927 -0.47 18.48 -30.47
C GLY A 927 0.71 18.93 -29.61
N ALA A 928 1.39 20.01 -30.03
CA ALA A 928 2.55 20.54 -29.32
C ALA A 928 2.21 20.95 -27.88
N GLY A 929 3.07 20.61 -26.91
CA GLY A 929 2.91 20.96 -25.50
C GLY A 929 1.84 20.16 -24.72
N GLY A 930 1.44 18.98 -25.24
CA GLY A 930 0.47 18.09 -24.59
C GLY A 930 -1.00 18.47 -24.77
N TYR A 931 -1.29 19.39 -25.71
CA TYR A 931 -2.64 19.81 -26.08
C TYR A 931 -3.23 18.93 -27.18
N ALA A 932 -4.56 18.91 -27.30
CA ALA A 932 -5.25 18.23 -28.39
C ALA A 932 -5.01 18.91 -29.75
N ARG A 933 -4.88 18.11 -30.82
CA ARG A 933 -4.93 18.61 -32.22
C ARG A 933 -6.37 18.64 -32.71
N ASP A 934 -6.68 19.56 -33.64
CA ASP A 934 -7.97 19.57 -34.36
C ASP A 934 -8.07 18.32 -35.26
N MET A 935 -9.11 17.52 -35.04
CA MET A 935 -9.33 16.23 -35.69
C MET A 935 -10.22 16.39 -36.94
N GLY A 936 -10.06 15.52 -37.93
CA GLY A 936 -10.86 15.55 -39.17
C GLY A 936 -12.37 15.32 -38.94
N GLU A 937 -13.19 15.61 -39.95
CA GLU A 937 -14.66 15.53 -39.86
C GLU A 937 -15.18 14.13 -39.48
N GLU A 938 -14.57 13.07 -40.00
CA GLU A 938 -14.98 11.68 -39.68
C GLU A 938 -14.79 11.35 -38.18
N PHE A 939 -13.74 11.87 -37.55
CA PHE A 939 -13.53 11.70 -36.10
C PHE A 939 -14.59 12.47 -35.31
N LYS A 940 -14.90 13.70 -35.74
CA LYS A 940 -15.94 14.54 -35.10
C LYS A 940 -17.31 13.89 -35.18
N GLU A 941 -17.65 13.23 -36.29
CA GLU A 941 -18.91 12.49 -36.43
C GLU A 941 -18.99 11.30 -35.47
N ARG A 942 -17.96 10.45 -35.40
CA ARG A 942 -17.94 9.31 -34.46
C ARG A 942 -17.92 9.78 -33.00
N GLN A 943 -17.19 10.85 -32.70
CA GLN A 943 -17.18 11.46 -31.37
C GLN A 943 -18.58 11.94 -30.98
N LYS A 944 -19.31 12.61 -31.90
CA LYS A 944 -20.70 13.03 -31.66
C LYS A 944 -21.62 11.83 -31.39
N GLN A 945 -21.50 10.75 -32.15
CA GLN A 945 -22.29 9.53 -31.93
C GLN A 945 -22.04 8.93 -30.54
N LEU A 946 -20.77 8.88 -30.12
CA LEU A 946 -20.40 8.42 -28.80
C LEU A 946 -20.99 9.32 -27.71
N TYR A 947 -20.86 10.64 -27.85
CA TYR A 947 -21.36 11.59 -26.85
C TYR A 947 -22.88 11.60 -26.78
N ALA A 948 -23.59 11.39 -27.89
CA ALA A 948 -25.03 11.19 -27.88
C ALA A 948 -25.43 9.96 -27.04
N LYS A 949 -24.72 8.83 -27.21
CA LYS A 949 -24.96 7.63 -26.39
C LYS A 949 -24.69 7.91 -24.90
N MET A 950 -23.56 8.53 -24.58
CA MET A 950 -23.19 8.81 -23.20
C MET A 950 -24.12 9.81 -22.52
N CYS A 951 -24.55 10.88 -23.21
CA CYS A 951 -25.51 11.85 -22.67
C CYS A 951 -26.85 11.20 -22.32
N LYS A 952 -27.33 10.26 -23.14
CA LYS A 952 -28.57 9.52 -22.86
C LYS A 952 -28.46 8.62 -21.62
N GLU A 953 -27.29 8.02 -21.38
CA GLU A 953 -27.09 7.07 -20.29
C GLU A 953 -26.71 7.72 -18.95
N CYS A 954 -25.89 8.78 -18.99
CA CYS A 954 -25.36 9.44 -17.80
C CYS A 954 -26.33 10.44 -17.19
N ASP A 955 -26.15 10.70 -15.91
CA ASP A 955 -26.98 11.63 -15.14
C ASP A 955 -26.34 13.02 -15.08
N ILE A 956 -25.00 13.08 -15.05
CA ILE A 956 -24.22 14.32 -15.04
C ILE A 956 -23.20 14.29 -16.19
N VAL A 957 -23.03 15.42 -16.89
CA VAL A 957 -21.98 15.61 -17.90
C VAL A 957 -21.12 16.82 -17.51
N VAL A 958 -19.80 16.66 -17.46
CA VAL A 958 -18.85 17.76 -17.24
C VAL A 958 -17.98 17.91 -18.47
N THR A 959 -18.00 19.09 -19.10
CA THR A 959 -17.24 19.35 -20.32
C THR A 959 -16.08 20.30 -20.05
N THR A 960 -14.87 19.92 -20.49
CA THR A 960 -13.63 20.68 -20.26
C THR A 960 -12.80 20.84 -21.53
N ALA A 961 -13.39 20.63 -22.71
CA ALA A 961 -12.67 20.64 -23.97
C ALA A 961 -12.36 22.09 -24.37
N LEU A 962 -11.10 22.49 -24.26
CA LEU A 962 -10.66 23.84 -24.59
C LEU A 962 -9.34 23.80 -25.37
N ILE A 963 -9.30 24.51 -26.50
CA ILE A 963 -8.09 24.71 -27.30
C ILE A 963 -7.60 26.14 -27.09
N PRO A 964 -6.35 26.36 -26.64
CA PRO A 964 -5.83 27.70 -26.42
C PRO A 964 -5.94 28.59 -27.66
N GLY A 965 -6.42 29.83 -27.47
CA GLY A 965 -6.52 30.83 -28.54
C GLY A 965 -7.65 30.62 -29.55
N ARG A 966 -8.59 29.69 -29.28
CA ARG A 966 -9.78 29.44 -30.12
C ARG A 966 -11.06 29.42 -29.28
N ALA A 967 -12.20 29.52 -29.95
CA ALA A 967 -13.50 29.23 -29.36
C ALA A 967 -13.58 27.75 -28.92
N ALA A 968 -14.36 27.48 -27.88
CA ALA A 968 -14.59 26.13 -27.41
C ALA A 968 -15.33 25.31 -28.49
N PRO A 969 -14.92 24.05 -28.75
CA PRO A 969 -15.64 23.20 -29.70
C PRO A 969 -16.98 22.78 -29.09
N VAL A 970 -18.07 22.95 -29.86
CA VAL A 970 -19.39 22.42 -29.48
C VAL A 970 -19.39 20.91 -29.71
N VAL A 971 -19.43 20.16 -28.62
CA VAL A 971 -19.39 18.69 -28.61
C VAL A 971 -20.65 18.07 -28.02
N VAL A 972 -21.45 18.85 -27.28
CA VAL A 972 -22.78 18.47 -26.81
C VAL A 972 -23.81 19.36 -27.51
N THR A 973 -24.63 18.76 -28.38
CA THR A 973 -25.67 19.47 -29.16
C THR A 973 -26.97 19.56 -28.38
N GLU A 974 -27.87 20.47 -28.78
CA GLU A 974 -29.21 20.60 -28.19
C GLU A 974 -29.97 19.25 -28.19
N GLU A 975 -29.90 18.48 -29.28
CA GLU A 975 -30.52 17.16 -29.38
C GLU A 975 -29.99 16.19 -28.30
N MET A 976 -28.69 16.22 -28.03
CA MET A 976 -28.09 15.38 -26.97
C MET A 976 -28.60 15.78 -25.59
N VAL A 977 -28.73 17.09 -25.32
CA VAL A 977 -29.29 17.59 -24.05
C VAL A 977 -30.75 17.16 -23.88
N LEU A 978 -31.55 17.28 -24.94
CA LEU A 978 -32.95 16.86 -24.94
C LEU A 978 -33.12 15.34 -24.76
N SER A 979 -32.12 14.54 -25.12
CA SER A 979 -32.11 13.08 -24.93
C SER A 979 -31.78 12.64 -23.49
N MET A 980 -31.24 13.53 -22.65
CA MET A 980 -30.88 13.22 -21.27
C MET A 980 -32.12 13.01 -20.39
N LYS A 981 -31.92 12.37 -19.23
CA LYS A 981 -32.98 12.19 -18.24
C LYS A 981 -33.37 13.54 -17.63
N ARG A 982 -34.65 13.73 -17.32
CA ARG A 982 -35.12 14.89 -16.56
C ARG A 982 -34.41 14.96 -15.20
N GLY A 983 -33.92 16.15 -14.83
CA GLY A 983 -33.15 16.38 -13.62
C GLY A 983 -31.64 16.07 -13.73
N SER A 984 -31.17 15.69 -14.93
CA SER A 984 -29.74 15.62 -15.24
C SER A 984 -29.08 17.00 -15.20
N VAL A 985 -27.75 17.03 -15.06
CA VAL A 985 -26.97 18.27 -14.96
C VAL A 985 -25.81 18.26 -15.93
N ILE A 986 -25.62 19.36 -16.66
CA ILE A 986 -24.45 19.62 -17.49
C ILE A 986 -23.66 20.75 -16.85
N VAL A 987 -22.35 20.55 -16.68
CA VAL A 987 -21.44 21.58 -16.19
C VAL A 987 -20.41 21.88 -17.26
N ASP A 988 -20.46 23.11 -17.80
CA ASP A 988 -19.62 23.51 -18.91
C ASP A 988 -18.47 24.41 -18.45
N LEU A 989 -17.30 23.81 -18.24
CA LEU A 989 -16.08 24.55 -17.84
C LEU A 989 -15.50 25.39 -18.99
N ALA A 990 -15.97 25.23 -20.22
CA ALA A 990 -15.50 25.99 -21.38
C ALA A 990 -16.41 27.19 -21.71
N ALA A 991 -17.40 27.51 -20.87
CA ALA A 991 -18.37 28.60 -21.08
C ALA A 991 -17.73 29.97 -21.34
N LEU A 992 -16.53 30.23 -20.80
CA LEU A 992 -15.81 31.49 -21.02
C LEU A 992 -15.52 31.74 -22.52
N ASN A 993 -15.25 30.68 -23.28
CA ASN A 993 -14.89 30.73 -24.70
C ASN A 993 -16.03 30.25 -25.63
N GLY A 994 -17.28 30.33 -25.17
CA GLY A 994 -18.48 29.95 -25.92
C GLY A 994 -19.16 28.68 -25.43
N GLY A 995 -18.45 27.80 -24.72
CA GLY A 995 -19.00 26.55 -24.19
C GLY A 995 -18.86 25.35 -25.12
N ASN A 996 -18.84 24.17 -24.52
CA ASN A 996 -18.89 22.88 -25.21
C ASN A 996 -20.32 22.38 -25.46
N CYS A 997 -21.31 22.96 -24.77
CA CYS A 997 -22.73 22.66 -24.94
C CYS A 997 -23.44 23.82 -25.67
N GLU A 998 -24.25 23.49 -26.67
CA GLU A 998 -24.97 24.46 -27.51
C GLU A 998 -25.95 25.36 -26.73
N LEU A 999 -26.51 24.83 -25.63
CA LEU A 999 -27.42 25.56 -24.74
C LEU A 999 -26.70 26.33 -23.61
N THR A 1000 -25.37 26.30 -23.57
CA THR A 1000 -24.60 27.02 -22.54
C THR A 1000 -24.77 28.53 -22.71
N GLN A 1001 -25.23 29.19 -21.66
CA GLN A 1001 -25.24 30.65 -21.56
C GLN A 1001 -24.19 31.09 -20.54
N LYS A 1002 -23.36 32.05 -20.95
CA LYS A 1002 -22.22 32.52 -20.16
C LYS A 1002 -22.68 33.10 -18.82
N ASP A 1003 -22.13 32.58 -17.73
CA ASP A 1003 -22.45 32.95 -16.34
C ASP A 1003 -23.89 32.70 -15.89
N GLU A 1004 -24.65 31.92 -16.64
CA GLU A 1004 -26.04 31.61 -16.30
C GLU A 1004 -26.24 30.12 -15.99
N GLU A 1005 -27.30 29.84 -15.25
CA GLU A 1005 -27.80 28.50 -14.96
C GLU A 1005 -29.12 28.35 -15.73
N VAL A 1006 -29.11 27.60 -16.83
CA VAL A 1006 -30.24 27.46 -17.75
C VAL A 1006 -30.90 26.10 -17.53
N VAL A 1007 -32.22 26.03 -17.57
CA VAL A 1007 -32.96 24.77 -17.57
C VAL A 1007 -33.56 24.55 -18.96
N SER A 1008 -33.20 23.46 -19.61
CA SER A 1008 -33.74 23.09 -20.92
C SER A 1008 -35.22 22.70 -20.84
N GLU A 1009 -35.91 22.63 -21.99
CA GLU A 1009 -37.33 22.26 -22.06
C GLU A 1009 -37.63 20.88 -21.44
N ASN A 1010 -36.72 19.91 -21.57
CA ASN A 1010 -36.85 18.58 -20.97
C ASN A 1010 -36.43 18.52 -19.48
N GLY A 1011 -36.02 19.64 -18.89
CA GLY A 1011 -35.68 19.77 -17.47
C GLY A 1011 -34.27 19.33 -17.09
N VAL A 1012 -33.28 19.54 -17.96
CA VAL A 1012 -31.84 19.37 -17.68
C VAL A 1012 -31.27 20.73 -17.29
N THR A 1013 -30.47 20.78 -16.21
CA THR A 1013 -29.83 22.01 -15.77
C THR A 1013 -28.45 22.15 -16.42
N ILE A 1014 -28.19 23.24 -17.13
CA ILE A 1014 -26.90 23.57 -17.74
C ILE A 1014 -26.25 24.71 -16.96
N ILE A 1015 -25.05 24.48 -16.43
CA ILE A 1015 -24.29 25.43 -15.62
C ILE A 1015 -23.14 26.01 -16.45
N GLY A 1016 -23.27 27.27 -16.87
CA GLY A 1016 -22.30 27.99 -17.71
C GLY A 1016 -21.41 28.98 -16.96
N LYS A 1017 -21.11 28.74 -15.68
CA LYS A 1017 -20.28 29.63 -14.85
C LYS A 1017 -18.86 29.74 -15.41
N THR A 1018 -18.29 30.94 -15.42
CA THR A 1018 -16.95 31.16 -15.99
C THR A 1018 -15.82 31.29 -14.96
N ASN A 1019 -16.13 31.61 -13.70
CA ASN A 1019 -15.12 31.83 -12.66
C ASN A 1019 -15.28 30.88 -11.45
N TYR A 1020 -15.15 29.58 -11.71
CA TYR A 1020 -15.18 28.54 -10.66
C TYR A 1020 -14.16 28.73 -9.53
N PRO A 1021 -12.90 29.13 -9.80
CA PRO A 1021 -11.93 29.36 -8.73
C PRO A 1021 -12.36 30.45 -7.73
N SER A 1022 -13.09 31.48 -8.17
CA SER A 1022 -13.61 32.54 -7.28
C SER A 1022 -14.64 32.01 -6.26
N GLU A 1023 -15.39 30.97 -6.59
CA GLU A 1023 -16.32 30.31 -5.66
C GLU A 1023 -15.59 29.53 -4.53
N MET A 1024 -14.29 29.32 -4.69
CA MET A 1024 -13.40 28.74 -3.67
C MET A 1024 -12.24 29.69 -3.35
N ALA A 1025 -12.55 30.99 -3.23
CA ALA A 1025 -11.58 32.06 -3.13
C ALA A 1025 -10.43 31.83 -2.13
N PRO A 1026 -10.64 31.37 -0.88
CA PRO A 1026 -9.52 31.16 0.05
C PRO A 1026 -8.49 30.14 -0.47
N GLN A 1027 -8.96 29.00 -0.99
CA GLN A 1027 -8.10 27.94 -1.52
C GLN A 1027 -7.42 28.36 -2.83
N ALA A 1028 -8.17 29.04 -3.71
CA ALA A 1028 -7.65 29.54 -4.97
C ALA A 1028 -6.58 30.62 -4.74
N SER A 1029 -6.81 31.55 -3.82
CA SER A 1029 -5.85 32.60 -3.44
C SER A 1029 -4.58 32.01 -2.85
N ASP A 1030 -4.64 30.96 -2.02
CA ASP A 1030 -3.44 30.33 -1.45
C ASP A 1030 -2.58 29.62 -2.51
N PHE A 1031 -3.21 28.91 -3.46
CA PHE A 1031 -2.50 28.32 -4.61
C PHE A 1031 -1.89 29.39 -5.49
N LEU A 1032 -2.68 30.41 -5.80
CA LEU A 1032 -2.27 31.54 -6.62
C LEU A 1032 -1.08 32.29 -6.00
N ALA A 1033 -1.12 32.57 -4.70
CA ALA A 1033 -0.04 33.22 -3.97
C ALA A 1033 1.27 32.41 -4.03
N ARG A 1034 1.19 31.07 -4.00
CA ARG A 1034 2.37 30.20 -4.16
C ARG A 1034 2.93 30.27 -5.57
N ASN A 1035 2.08 30.30 -6.60
CA ASN A 1035 2.53 30.43 -7.98
C ASN A 1035 3.17 31.80 -8.23
N PHE A 1036 2.57 32.90 -7.73
CA PHE A 1036 3.16 34.24 -7.80
C PHE A 1036 4.49 34.30 -7.07
N TYR A 1037 4.60 33.70 -5.88
CA TYR A 1037 5.87 33.61 -5.16
C TYR A 1037 6.93 32.86 -5.98
N ALA A 1038 6.61 31.71 -6.56
CA ALA A 1038 7.54 30.95 -7.39
C ALA A 1038 8.00 31.75 -8.62
N PHE A 1039 7.09 32.49 -9.25
CA PHE A 1039 7.42 33.39 -10.35
C PHE A 1039 8.34 34.55 -9.90
N LEU A 1040 8.03 35.20 -8.78
CA LEU A 1040 8.85 36.27 -8.22
C LEU A 1040 10.23 35.77 -7.78
N ASP A 1041 10.35 34.55 -7.28
CA ASP A 1041 11.63 33.93 -6.94
C ASP A 1041 12.51 33.76 -8.19
N VAL A 1042 11.95 33.23 -9.30
CA VAL A 1042 12.65 33.16 -10.59
C VAL A 1042 13.06 34.56 -11.07
N LEU A 1043 12.14 35.53 -11.00
CA LEU A 1043 12.40 36.90 -11.43
C LEU A 1043 13.53 37.55 -10.61
N CYS A 1044 13.53 37.37 -9.28
CA CYS A 1044 14.54 37.93 -8.39
C CYS A 1044 15.90 37.25 -8.54
N ASN A 1045 15.94 35.92 -8.70
CA ASN A 1045 17.19 35.17 -8.87
C ASN A 1045 17.81 35.35 -10.27
N SER A 1046 17.03 35.86 -11.23
CA SER A 1046 17.51 36.18 -12.57
C SER A 1046 18.32 37.49 -12.64
N ASP A 1047 18.19 38.36 -11.64
CA ASP A 1047 18.96 39.61 -11.52
C ASP A 1047 20.09 39.42 -10.48
N PRO A 1048 21.37 39.55 -10.85
CA PRO A 1048 22.51 39.42 -9.94
C PRO A 1048 22.46 40.38 -8.74
N THR A 1049 21.73 41.50 -8.86
CA THR A 1049 21.56 42.50 -7.81
C THR A 1049 20.33 42.25 -6.94
N HIS A 1050 19.46 41.31 -7.32
CA HIS A 1050 18.13 41.08 -6.74
C HIS A 1050 17.23 42.33 -6.67
N GLN A 1051 17.53 43.38 -7.44
CA GLN A 1051 16.82 44.66 -7.43
C GLN A 1051 15.82 44.83 -8.59
N LEU A 1052 15.64 43.81 -9.43
CA LEU A 1052 14.75 43.80 -10.59
C LEU A 1052 15.08 44.93 -11.59
N LYS A 1053 16.35 45.33 -11.69
CA LYS A 1053 16.80 46.44 -12.55
C LYS A 1053 17.03 46.01 -14.00
N ARG A 1054 17.33 44.74 -14.23
CA ARG A 1054 17.52 44.15 -15.56
C ARG A 1054 17.02 42.72 -15.56
N LEU A 1055 16.04 42.43 -16.41
CA LEU A 1055 15.46 41.09 -16.53
C LEU A 1055 16.32 40.22 -17.44
N ASN A 1056 16.57 38.98 -17.03
CA ASN A 1056 17.30 38.02 -17.86
C ASN A 1056 16.39 37.49 -18.98
N MET A 1057 16.45 38.13 -20.15
CA MET A 1057 15.70 37.71 -21.34
C MET A 1057 16.20 36.41 -21.98
N GLU A 1058 17.31 35.86 -21.51
CA GLU A 1058 17.77 34.52 -21.89
C GLU A 1058 17.02 33.42 -21.11
N ASP A 1059 16.45 33.75 -19.95
CA ASP A 1059 15.62 32.79 -19.24
C ASP A 1059 14.27 32.63 -19.96
N GLN A 1060 14.04 31.40 -20.43
CA GLN A 1060 12.86 31.05 -21.20
C GLN A 1060 11.54 31.34 -20.46
N VAL A 1061 11.47 31.15 -19.14
CA VAL A 1061 10.24 31.42 -18.37
C VAL A 1061 9.92 32.91 -18.40
N ILE A 1062 10.93 33.75 -18.24
CA ILE A 1062 10.79 35.21 -18.28
C ILE A 1062 10.44 35.66 -19.71
N ARG A 1063 11.17 35.15 -20.71
CA ARG A 1063 10.96 35.53 -22.11
C ARG A 1063 9.57 35.14 -22.64
N ASP A 1064 9.06 33.97 -22.26
CA ASP A 1064 7.78 33.48 -22.77
C ASP A 1064 6.58 34.11 -22.06
N SER A 1065 6.72 34.47 -20.78
CA SER A 1065 5.64 35.07 -19.98
C SER A 1065 5.53 36.60 -20.09
N VAL A 1066 6.56 37.30 -20.57
CA VAL A 1066 6.53 38.76 -20.77
C VAL A 1066 5.76 39.13 -22.03
N VAL A 1067 4.73 39.96 -21.89
CA VAL A 1067 3.91 40.45 -23.02
C VAL A 1067 4.48 41.76 -23.55
N VAL A 1068 4.77 42.70 -22.65
CA VAL A 1068 5.39 44.00 -22.97
C VAL A 1068 6.57 44.21 -22.04
N TYR A 1069 7.72 44.58 -22.59
CA TYR A 1069 8.92 44.93 -21.83
C TYR A 1069 9.37 46.34 -22.21
N GLU A 1070 9.34 47.28 -21.26
CA GLU A 1070 9.69 48.69 -21.47
C GLU A 1070 8.99 49.31 -22.72
N GLY A 1071 7.72 48.96 -22.93
CA GLY A 1071 6.91 49.41 -24.07
C GLY A 1071 7.18 48.71 -25.41
N ALA A 1072 8.10 47.73 -25.47
CA ALA A 1072 8.30 46.86 -26.62
C ALA A 1072 7.43 45.60 -26.52
N LEU A 1073 6.74 45.24 -27.61
CA LEU A 1073 5.93 44.03 -27.67
C LEU A 1073 6.83 42.79 -27.77
N MET A 1074 6.69 41.87 -26.82
CA MET A 1074 7.46 40.62 -26.76
C MET A 1074 6.66 39.38 -27.18
N TYR A 1075 5.34 39.50 -27.25
CA TYR A 1075 4.42 38.48 -27.74
C TYR A 1075 4.33 38.48 -29.30
N PRO A 1076 4.17 37.31 -29.96
CA PRO A 1076 4.12 35.96 -29.41
C PRO A 1076 5.49 35.47 -28.93
N PRO A 1077 5.52 34.54 -27.95
CA PRO A 1077 6.77 33.91 -27.55
C PRO A 1077 7.42 33.18 -28.75
N PRO A 1078 8.76 33.03 -28.76
CA PRO A 1078 9.44 32.27 -29.80
C PRO A 1078 8.82 30.88 -29.94
N LYS A 1079 8.64 30.39 -31.17
CA LYS A 1079 8.17 29.02 -31.39
C LYS A 1079 9.17 28.06 -30.75
N GLN A 1080 8.69 27.25 -29.82
CA GLN A 1080 9.52 26.22 -29.20
C GLN A 1080 10.05 25.29 -30.30
N PRO A 1081 11.35 24.91 -30.27
CA PRO A 1081 11.81 23.80 -31.07
C PRO A 1081 10.94 22.60 -30.67
N GLU A 1082 10.38 21.89 -31.66
CA GLU A 1082 9.75 20.60 -31.37
C GLU A 1082 10.76 19.78 -30.55
N PRO A 1083 10.35 19.16 -29.43
CA PRO A 1083 11.25 18.33 -28.67
C PRO A 1083 11.87 17.33 -29.64
N VAL A 1084 13.19 17.41 -29.82
CA VAL A 1084 13.94 16.47 -30.64
C VAL A 1084 13.81 15.13 -29.93
N GLN A 1085 12.78 14.37 -30.28
CA GLN A 1085 12.76 12.95 -29.96
C GLN A 1085 14.06 12.40 -30.54
N PRO A 1086 14.91 11.74 -29.74
CA PRO A 1086 16.18 11.22 -30.22
C PRO A 1086 15.89 10.08 -31.20
N LYS A 1087 15.71 10.41 -32.49
CA LYS A 1087 15.42 9.46 -33.57
C LYS A 1087 16.48 8.36 -33.74
N ALA A 1088 17.69 8.59 -33.23
CA ALA A 1088 18.78 7.60 -33.26
C ALA A 1088 18.77 6.64 -32.05
N ALA A 1089 18.32 7.08 -30.87
CA ALA A 1089 18.07 6.20 -29.73
C ALA A 1089 16.76 5.43 -29.91
N ALA A 1090 15.77 6.06 -30.56
CA ALA A 1090 14.52 5.43 -30.95
C ALA A 1090 14.74 4.32 -31.99
N ALA A 1091 15.66 4.41 -32.96
CA ALA A 1091 15.83 3.31 -33.93
C ALA A 1091 16.46 2.04 -33.32
N VAL A 1092 17.34 2.19 -32.32
CA VAL A 1092 17.97 1.05 -31.61
C VAL A 1092 17.03 0.51 -30.53
N MET A 1093 16.31 1.38 -29.82
CA MET A 1093 15.19 0.97 -28.96
C MET A 1093 14.04 0.40 -29.77
N ASN A 1094 13.78 0.82 -31.01
CA ASN A 1094 12.66 0.32 -31.82
C ASN A 1094 12.95 -1.08 -32.33
N ASN A 1095 14.19 -1.43 -32.71
CA ASN A 1095 14.51 -2.80 -33.12
C ASN A 1095 14.62 -3.75 -31.91
N ALA A 1096 15.13 -3.28 -30.77
CA ALA A 1096 15.13 -4.03 -29.52
C ALA A 1096 13.73 -4.14 -28.91
N SER A 1097 12.91 -3.10 -29.05
CA SER A 1097 11.50 -3.09 -28.68
C SER A 1097 10.62 -3.73 -29.73
N GLU A 1098 11.01 -3.95 -30.98
CA GLU A 1098 10.21 -4.73 -31.93
C GLU A 1098 10.43 -6.22 -31.68
N LEU A 1099 11.64 -6.64 -31.28
CA LEU A 1099 11.85 -7.98 -30.74
C LEU A 1099 11.18 -8.14 -29.36
N ALA A 1100 11.31 -7.16 -28.46
CA ALA A 1100 10.68 -7.22 -27.14
C ALA A 1100 9.16 -7.00 -27.19
N ASN A 1101 8.62 -6.19 -28.10
CA ASN A 1101 7.18 -6.02 -28.32
C ASN A 1101 6.60 -7.14 -29.19
N ALA A 1102 7.39 -7.88 -29.98
CA ALA A 1102 6.91 -9.13 -30.56
C ALA A 1102 6.71 -10.21 -29.48
N GLU A 1103 7.53 -10.20 -28.42
CA GLU A 1103 7.34 -11.04 -27.24
C GLU A 1103 6.27 -10.47 -26.28
N MET A 1104 6.14 -9.15 -26.16
CA MET A 1104 5.24 -8.46 -25.22
C MET A 1104 3.84 -8.14 -25.79
N ASN A 1105 3.66 -8.04 -27.10
CA ASN A 1105 2.32 -7.94 -27.73
C ASN A 1105 1.55 -9.28 -27.69
N ASN A 1106 2.20 -10.38 -27.31
CA ASN A 1106 1.51 -11.60 -26.91
C ASN A 1106 1.10 -11.58 -25.42
N ALA A 1107 1.57 -10.61 -24.62
CA ALA A 1107 1.40 -10.56 -23.17
C ALA A 1107 0.63 -9.34 -22.64
N ALA A 1108 0.36 -8.31 -23.46
CA ALA A 1108 -0.18 -7.02 -23.02
C ALA A 1108 -1.64 -6.74 -23.44
N GLU A 1109 -2.43 -7.78 -23.74
CA GLU A 1109 -3.86 -7.65 -24.03
C GLU A 1109 -4.72 -8.46 -23.06
N THR A 1110 -4.52 -8.30 -21.74
CA THR A 1110 -5.52 -8.72 -20.75
C THR A 1110 -5.66 -7.70 -19.60
N LEU A 1111 -6.80 -7.00 -19.58
CA LEU A 1111 -7.42 -6.49 -18.34
C LEU A 1111 -7.32 -7.58 -17.26
N PRO A 1112 -7.19 -7.26 -15.94
CA PRO A 1112 -7.07 -8.27 -14.91
C PRO A 1112 -8.27 -9.18 -15.05
N PRO A 1113 -8.08 -10.40 -15.53
CA PRO A 1113 -9.25 -11.10 -15.97
C PRO A 1113 -9.94 -11.56 -14.69
N GLY A 1114 -11.28 -11.51 -14.64
CA GLY A 1114 -12.01 -11.99 -13.46
C GLY A 1114 -11.43 -13.35 -13.06
N MET A 1115 -11.08 -13.52 -11.76
CA MET A 1115 -10.26 -14.58 -11.15
C MET A 1115 -9.93 -15.81 -12.03
N LEU A 1116 -10.93 -16.40 -12.68
CA LEU A 1116 -10.83 -17.42 -13.72
C LEU A 1116 -9.82 -17.14 -14.86
N MET A 1117 -9.77 -15.94 -15.44
CA MET A 1117 -8.89 -15.69 -16.59
C MET A 1117 -7.48 -15.24 -16.14
N THR A 1118 -7.30 -14.68 -14.93
CA THR A 1118 -5.96 -14.53 -14.31
C THR A 1118 -5.38 -15.89 -13.94
N VAL A 1119 -6.27 -16.82 -13.54
CA VAL A 1119 -5.96 -18.24 -13.37
C VAL A 1119 -5.54 -18.86 -14.70
N LEU A 1120 -6.24 -18.55 -15.80
CA LEU A 1120 -5.91 -19.07 -17.13
C LEU A 1120 -4.61 -18.47 -17.69
N ASP A 1121 -4.33 -17.19 -17.47
CA ASP A 1121 -3.07 -16.54 -17.85
C ASP A 1121 -1.89 -17.10 -17.05
N TRP A 1122 -2.06 -17.32 -15.73
CA TRP A 1122 -1.05 -18.00 -14.90
C TRP A 1122 -0.82 -19.45 -15.35
N ILE A 1123 -1.89 -20.18 -15.69
CA ILE A 1123 -1.82 -21.52 -16.30
C ILE A 1123 -1.09 -21.46 -17.65
N GLY A 1124 -1.25 -20.39 -18.43
CA GLY A 1124 -0.57 -20.14 -19.69
C GLY A 1124 0.93 -19.84 -19.53
N GLU A 1125 1.30 -18.93 -18.64
CA GLU A 1125 2.70 -18.58 -18.33
C GLU A 1125 3.47 -19.75 -17.71
N HIS A 1126 2.80 -20.54 -16.87
CA HIS A 1126 3.37 -21.74 -16.26
C HIS A 1126 2.99 -23.00 -17.03
N SER A 1127 2.50 -22.89 -18.28
CA SER A 1127 1.93 -24.02 -19.02
C SER A 1127 2.92 -25.14 -19.28
N GLU A 1128 4.21 -24.86 -19.46
CA GLU A 1128 5.23 -25.90 -19.60
C GLU A 1128 5.54 -26.60 -18.26
N GLU A 1129 5.55 -25.87 -17.15
CA GLU A 1129 5.74 -26.43 -15.81
C GLU A 1129 4.51 -27.21 -15.35
N LEU A 1130 3.32 -26.69 -15.65
CA LEU A 1130 2.02 -27.29 -15.39
C LEU A 1130 1.80 -28.49 -16.31
N ALA A 1131 2.21 -28.44 -17.59
CA ALA A 1131 2.18 -29.58 -18.50
C ALA A 1131 3.28 -30.59 -18.21
N MET A 1132 4.41 -30.20 -17.61
CA MET A 1132 5.35 -31.15 -17.02
C MET A 1132 4.76 -31.77 -15.75
N PHE A 1133 4.09 -31.03 -14.87
CA PHE A 1133 3.49 -31.59 -13.64
C PHE A 1133 2.27 -32.46 -13.93
N LEU A 1134 1.33 -31.94 -14.72
CA LEU A 1134 0.14 -32.64 -15.19
C LEU A 1134 0.50 -33.71 -16.20
N GLY A 1135 1.49 -33.50 -17.07
CA GLY A 1135 1.97 -34.50 -18.02
C GLY A 1135 2.79 -35.59 -17.35
N THR A 1136 3.58 -35.30 -16.31
CA THR A 1136 4.23 -36.33 -15.47
C THR A 1136 3.21 -37.04 -14.61
N GLY A 1137 2.24 -36.33 -14.03
CA GLY A 1137 1.12 -36.91 -13.28
C GLY A 1137 0.17 -37.74 -14.16
N PHE A 1138 -0.07 -37.32 -15.41
CA PHE A 1138 -0.83 -38.03 -16.43
C PHE A 1138 -0.05 -39.21 -16.99
N LEU A 1139 1.26 -39.07 -17.26
CA LEU A 1139 2.14 -40.20 -17.64
C LEU A 1139 2.28 -41.19 -16.50
N LEU A 1140 2.26 -40.75 -15.25
CA LEU A 1140 2.20 -41.64 -14.08
C LEU A 1140 0.83 -42.31 -13.96
N ALA A 1141 -0.28 -41.59 -14.13
CA ALA A 1141 -1.63 -42.15 -14.08
C ALA A 1141 -1.89 -43.14 -15.23
N VAL A 1142 -1.46 -42.79 -16.45
CA VAL A 1142 -1.53 -43.60 -17.66
C VAL A 1142 -0.53 -44.77 -17.59
N GLY A 1143 0.66 -44.54 -17.04
CA GLY A 1143 1.69 -45.57 -16.83
C GLY A 1143 1.37 -46.55 -15.69
N LEU A 1144 0.56 -46.14 -14.71
CA LEU A 1144 0.07 -46.99 -13.61
C LEU A 1144 -1.23 -47.72 -13.96
N GLY A 1145 -1.91 -47.36 -15.06
CA GLY A 1145 -3.12 -48.05 -15.54
C GLY A 1145 -4.27 -48.07 -14.52
N THR A 1146 -4.41 -47.04 -13.68
CA THR A 1146 -5.36 -47.03 -12.56
C THR A 1146 -6.59 -46.15 -12.81
N ASN A 1147 -7.76 -46.63 -12.36
CA ASN A 1147 -8.91 -45.78 -12.06
C ASN A 1147 -8.57 -44.90 -10.84
N ILE A 1148 -8.32 -43.61 -11.04
CA ILE A 1148 -8.14 -42.66 -9.94
C ILE A 1148 -9.48 -42.52 -9.19
N PRO A 1149 -9.52 -42.76 -7.86
CA PRO A 1149 -10.74 -42.57 -7.08
C PRO A 1149 -11.25 -41.12 -7.14
N PRO A 1150 -12.57 -40.87 -7.14
CA PRO A 1150 -13.12 -39.51 -7.14
C PRO A 1150 -12.67 -38.62 -5.97
N GLU A 1151 -12.37 -39.22 -4.82
CA GLU A 1151 -11.83 -38.52 -3.64
C GLU A 1151 -10.45 -37.89 -3.93
N GLU A 1152 -9.58 -38.58 -4.67
CA GLU A 1152 -8.24 -38.08 -5.01
C GLU A 1152 -8.31 -36.92 -6.01
N ILE A 1153 -9.29 -36.93 -6.93
CA ILE A 1153 -9.55 -35.81 -7.85
C ILE A 1153 -9.95 -34.56 -7.05
N THR A 1154 -10.72 -34.74 -5.98
CA THR A 1154 -11.16 -33.63 -5.11
C THR A 1154 -9.98 -33.04 -4.33
N HIS A 1155 -9.13 -33.87 -3.73
CA HIS A 1155 -7.90 -33.40 -3.06
C HIS A 1155 -6.95 -32.68 -4.03
N LEU A 1156 -6.83 -33.18 -5.27
CA LEU A 1156 -6.04 -32.52 -6.31
C LEU A 1156 -6.61 -31.14 -6.66
N GLY A 1157 -7.94 -31.02 -6.75
CA GLY A 1157 -8.64 -29.74 -6.92
C GLY A 1157 -8.33 -28.74 -5.80
N TYR A 1158 -8.36 -29.19 -4.53
CA TYR A 1158 -8.00 -28.35 -3.39
C TYR A 1158 -6.53 -27.93 -3.41
N PHE A 1159 -5.62 -28.82 -3.79
CA PHE A 1159 -4.21 -28.52 -3.94
C PHE A 1159 -3.97 -27.41 -4.97
N VAL A 1160 -4.51 -27.57 -6.19
CA VAL A 1160 -4.38 -26.58 -7.27
C VAL A 1160 -4.97 -25.23 -6.85
N LEU A 1161 -6.21 -25.21 -6.36
CA LEU A 1161 -6.87 -23.96 -5.93
C LEU A 1161 -6.07 -23.25 -4.83
N SER A 1162 -5.51 -24.01 -3.90
CA SER A 1162 -4.71 -23.47 -2.80
C SER A 1162 -3.37 -22.90 -3.27
N LEU A 1163 -2.72 -23.49 -4.29
CA LEU A 1163 -1.55 -22.90 -4.94
C LEU A 1163 -1.89 -21.52 -5.52
N MET A 1164 -3.04 -21.39 -6.19
CA MET A 1164 -3.49 -20.13 -6.79
C MET A 1164 -3.77 -19.07 -5.72
N ILE A 1165 -4.52 -19.43 -4.67
CA ILE A 1165 -4.83 -18.52 -3.57
C ILE A 1165 -3.55 -18.09 -2.85
N GLY A 1166 -2.61 -19.01 -2.63
CA GLY A 1166 -1.31 -18.71 -2.02
C GLY A 1166 -0.55 -17.67 -2.83
N ASN A 1167 -0.54 -17.80 -4.16
CA ASN A 1167 0.16 -16.90 -5.06
C ASN A 1167 -0.40 -15.47 -4.95
N PHE A 1168 -1.72 -15.30 -5.06
CA PHE A 1168 -2.37 -13.98 -4.97
C PHE A 1168 -2.25 -13.35 -3.58
N THR A 1169 -2.30 -14.17 -2.53
CA THR A 1169 -2.23 -13.67 -1.16
C THR A 1169 -0.84 -13.13 -0.85
N VAL A 1170 0.21 -13.77 -1.34
CA VAL A 1170 1.60 -13.41 -1.07
C VAL A 1170 2.12 -12.32 -2.01
N ALA A 1171 1.65 -12.28 -3.26
CA ALA A 1171 2.04 -11.25 -4.24
C ALA A 1171 1.78 -9.82 -3.75
N SER A 1172 0.81 -9.65 -2.84
CA SER A 1172 0.43 -8.35 -2.27
C SER A 1172 1.17 -7.99 -0.98
N VAL A 1173 2.15 -8.79 -0.53
CA VAL A 1173 2.89 -8.54 0.71
C VAL A 1173 4.00 -7.52 0.49
N THR A 1174 3.97 -6.44 1.29
CA THR A 1174 4.99 -5.39 1.29
C THR A 1174 6.39 -5.99 1.54
N PRO A 1175 7.45 -5.61 0.77
CA PRO A 1175 8.81 -6.16 0.93
C PRO A 1175 9.36 -6.13 2.35
N ALA A 1176 9.06 -5.06 3.11
CA ALA A 1176 9.41 -4.93 4.52
C ALA A 1176 8.91 -6.07 5.42
N LEU A 1177 7.88 -6.79 5.01
CA LEU A 1177 7.26 -7.89 5.75
C LEU A 1177 7.60 -9.28 5.19
N HIS A 1178 8.50 -9.39 4.20
CA HIS A 1178 8.90 -10.69 3.63
C HIS A 1178 9.62 -11.58 4.66
N THR A 1179 10.49 -11.03 5.53
CA THR A 1179 11.10 -11.81 6.63
C THR A 1179 10.03 -12.36 7.60
N PRO A 1180 9.12 -11.52 8.16
CA PRO A 1180 7.98 -12.00 8.92
C PRO A 1180 7.12 -13.02 8.19
N LEU A 1181 6.88 -12.84 6.89
CA LEU A 1181 6.10 -13.77 6.08
C LEU A 1181 6.76 -15.14 5.99
N ILE A 1182 8.07 -15.21 5.72
CA ILE A 1182 8.81 -16.48 5.70
C ILE A 1182 8.67 -17.18 7.05
N SER A 1183 8.82 -16.45 8.15
CA SER A 1183 8.64 -17.01 9.49
C SER A 1183 7.21 -17.50 9.78
N VAL A 1184 6.19 -16.76 9.35
CA VAL A 1184 4.77 -17.18 9.49
C VAL A 1184 4.49 -18.42 8.67
N THR A 1185 4.89 -18.45 7.40
CA THR A 1185 4.67 -19.61 6.52
C THR A 1185 5.35 -20.86 7.06
N ASN A 1186 6.53 -20.70 7.66
CA ASN A 1186 7.21 -21.76 8.38
C ASN A 1186 6.42 -22.19 9.65
N ALA A 1187 5.91 -21.26 10.46
CA ALA A 1187 5.07 -21.62 11.61
C ALA A 1187 3.80 -22.37 11.19
N ILE A 1188 3.18 -21.94 10.08
CA ILE A 1188 2.00 -22.54 9.46
C ILE A 1188 2.31 -23.95 8.95
N SER A 1189 3.45 -24.19 8.29
CA SER A 1189 3.82 -25.52 7.81
C SER A 1189 4.06 -26.53 8.94
N GLY A 1190 4.26 -26.04 10.17
CA GLY A 1190 4.17 -26.84 11.40
C GLY A 1190 2.83 -27.58 11.59
N ILE A 1191 1.78 -27.25 10.82
CA ILE A 1191 0.50 -27.98 10.81
C ILE A 1191 0.64 -29.47 10.50
N ILE A 1192 1.77 -29.89 9.91
CA ILE A 1192 2.15 -31.31 9.75
C ILE A 1192 2.11 -32.10 11.08
N VAL A 1193 2.06 -31.43 12.23
CA VAL A 1193 1.69 -32.01 13.54
C VAL A 1193 0.43 -32.87 13.45
N ILE A 1194 -0.58 -32.47 12.66
CA ILE A 1194 -1.82 -33.22 12.42
C ILE A 1194 -1.53 -34.58 11.81
N GLY A 1195 -0.59 -34.65 10.86
CA GLY A 1195 -0.17 -35.92 10.26
C GLY A 1195 0.41 -36.88 11.30
N GLY A 1196 1.21 -36.36 12.23
CA GLY A 1196 1.72 -37.15 13.35
C GLY A 1196 0.61 -37.57 14.33
N MET A 1197 -0.34 -36.67 14.61
CA MET A 1197 -1.49 -36.97 15.48
C MET A 1197 -2.34 -38.11 14.95
N LEU A 1198 -2.65 -38.12 13.65
CA LEU A 1198 -3.43 -39.18 13.01
C LEU A 1198 -2.74 -40.55 13.10
N GLN A 1199 -1.42 -40.58 13.31
CA GLN A 1199 -0.61 -41.80 13.36
C GLN A 1199 -0.23 -42.27 14.79
N LEU A 1200 -0.80 -41.68 15.84
CA LEU A 1200 -0.49 -42.03 17.25
C LEU A 1200 -1.11 -43.35 17.76
N GLY A 1201 -1.97 -43.98 16.96
CA GLY A 1201 -2.63 -45.25 17.30
C GLY A 1201 -1.66 -46.43 17.35
N GLY A 1202 -1.68 -47.20 18.44
CA GLY A 1202 -0.91 -48.45 18.59
C GLY A 1202 -0.05 -48.54 19.87
N PRO A 1203 0.79 -49.59 19.99
CA PRO A 1203 1.72 -49.78 21.09
C PRO A 1203 2.81 -48.68 21.15
N LEU A 1204 3.15 -48.23 22.36
CA LEU A 1204 4.07 -47.09 22.56
C LEU A 1204 5.46 -47.30 21.96
N LEU A 1205 5.98 -48.53 21.98
CA LEU A 1205 7.31 -48.90 21.47
C LEU A 1205 7.30 -49.34 20.00
N SER A 1206 6.19 -49.18 19.28
CA SER A 1206 6.13 -49.49 17.85
C SER A 1206 6.87 -48.43 17.02
N ALA A 1207 7.46 -48.85 15.89
CA ALA A 1207 8.14 -47.93 14.98
C ALA A 1207 7.17 -46.84 14.45
N LYS A 1208 5.90 -47.20 14.20
CA LYS A 1208 4.82 -46.26 13.85
C LYS A 1208 4.68 -45.14 14.88
N VAL A 1209 4.42 -45.49 16.15
CA VAL A 1209 4.16 -44.50 17.20
C VAL A 1209 5.41 -43.70 17.53
N ALA A 1210 6.60 -44.29 17.48
CA ALA A 1210 7.86 -43.57 17.65
C ALA A 1210 8.05 -42.49 16.57
N SER A 1211 7.85 -42.84 15.29
CA SER A 1211 7.91 -41.88 14.18
C SER A 1211 6.86 -40.79 14.31
N ALA A 1212 5.63 -41.13 14.68
CA ALA A 1212 4.54 -40.18 14.91
C ALA A 1212 4.86 -39.20 16.06
N MET A 1213 5.40 -39.68 17.18
CA MET A 1213 5.78 -38.84 18.32
C MET A 1213 6.94 -37.90 17.97
N LEU A 1214 7.94 -38.37 17.21
CA LEU A 1214 9.03 -37.51 16.73
C LEU A 1214 8.51 -36.46 15.73
N ALA A 1215 7.62 -36.84 14.82
CA ALA A 1215 6.97 -35.88 13.92
C ALA A 1215 6.23 -34.80 14.70
N ILE A 1216 5.44 -35.17 15.71
CA ILE A 1216 4.76 -34.20 16.59
C ILE A 1216 5.77 -33.30 17.30
N PHE A 1217 6.86 -33.86 17.83
CA PHE A 1217 7.89 -33.10 18.51
C PHE A 1217 8.49 -32.02 17.60
N PHE A 1218 9.02 -32.39 16.43
CA PHE A 1218 9.62 -31.42 15.50
C PHE A 1218 8.62 -30.39 14.98
N SER A 1219 7.39 -30.83 14.67
CA SER A 1219 6.32 -29.92 14.25
C SER A 1219 5.95 -28.90 15.33
N SER A 1220 5.90 -29.34 16.59
CA SER A 1220 5.51 -28.49 17.72
C SER A 1220 6.60 -27.47 18.09
N VAL A 1221 7.88 -27.85 17.99
CA VAL A 1221 9.01 -26.90 18.07
C VAL A 1221 8.81 -25.80 17.03
N ASN A 1222 8.46 -26.19 15.81
CA ASN A 1222 8.30 -25.27 14.70
C ASN A 1222 7.06 -24.35 14.84
N ILE A 1223 5.90 -24.89 15.24
CA ILE A 1223 4.69 -24.10 15.49
C ILE A 1223 4.96 -23.01 16.53
N VAL A 1224 5.42 -23.42 17.72
CA VAL A 1224 5.58 -22.48 18.84
C VAL A 1224 6.74 -21.53 18.59
N GLY A 1225 7.87 -22.05 18.13
CA GLY A 1225 9.05 -21.24 17.81
C GLY A 1225 8.77 -20.25 16.68
N GLY A 1226 8.16 -20.69 15.57
CA GLY A 1226 7.86 -19.85 14.42
C GLY A 1226 6.87 -18.72 14.72
N PHE A 1227 5.77 -19.00 15.45
CA PHE A 1227 4.82 -17.95 15.83
C PHE A 1227 5.40 -16.98 16.87
N ALA A 1228 6.25 -17.45 17.80
CA ALA A 1228 6.92 -16.60 18.78
C ALA A 1228 7.96 -15.67 18.11
N VAL A 1229 8.79 -16.22 17.22
CA VAL A 1229 9.75 -15.47 16.38
C VAL A 1229 9.02 -14.40 15.56
N THR A 1230 7.92 -14.77 14.91
CA THR A 1230 7.10 -13.82 14.15
C THR A 1230 6.55 -12.72 15.05
N ALA A 1231 5.94 -13.06 16.18
CA ALA A 1231 5.40 -12.08 17.11
C ALA A 1231 6.48 -11.09 17.57
N ARG A 1232 7.69 -11.59 17.86
CA ARG A 1232 8.84 -10.75 18.23
C ARG A 1232 9.19 -9.78 17.11
N MET A 1233 9.30 -10.25 15.86
CA MET A 1233 9.56 -9.38 14.71
C MET A 1233 8.51 -8.31 14.52
N LEU A 1234 7.23 -8.69 14.52
CA LEU A 1234 6.12 -7.77 14.31
C LEU A 1234 5.97 -6.74 15.43
N ASN A 1235 6.42 -7.06 16.65
CA ASN A 1235 6.40 -6.13 17.78
C ASN A 1235 7.46 -5.02 17.71
N MET A 1236 8.50 -5.19 16.89
CA MET A 1236 9.53 -4.16 16.69
C MET A 1236 9.11 -3.09 15.70
N PHE A 1237 8.18 -3.38 14.78
CA PHE A 1237 7.64 -2.37 13.87
C PHE A 1237 6.75 -1.39 14.65
N ARG A 1238 7.22 -0.14 14.78
CA ARG A 1238 6.56 0.93 15.50
C ARG A 1238 6.32 2.15 14.60
N SER A 1239 5.21 2.83 14.84
CA SER A 1239 4.85 4.08 14.19
C SER A 1239 5.40 5.27 14.97
N GLU A 1240 5.69 6.38 14.29
CA GLU A 1240 6.06 7.65 14.93
C GLU A 1240 5.08 8.10 16.03
N THR A 1241 3.78 7.86 15.87
CA THR A 1241 2.75 8.28 16.84
C THR A 1241 2.74 7.43 18.11
N SER A 1242 3.51 6.34 18.16
CA SER A 1242 3.58 5.43 19.30
C SER A 1242 4.72 5.73 20.28
N ASN A 1243 5.58 6.72 19.99
CA ASN A 1243 6.60 7.16 20.93
C ASN A 1243 5.97 8.02 22.04
N PRO A 1244 5.96 7.56 23.31
CA PRO A 1244 5.69 8.48 24.41
C PRO A 1244 6.80 9.54 24.44
N PRO A 1245 6.49 10.81 24.74
CA PRO A 1245 7.53 11.82 24.94
C PRO A 1245 8.53 11.30 25.97
N SER A 1246 9.81 11.32 25.61
CA SER A 1246 10.90 10.82 26.44
C SER A 1246 10.83 11.45 27.83
N ARG A 1247 10.54 10.63 28.85
CA ARG A 1247 10.49 10.98 30.29
C ARG A 1247 11.85 11.41 30.90
N GLN A 1248 12.84 11.74 30.07
CA GLN A 1248 14.18 12.16 30.51
C GLN A 1248 14.38 13.67 30.58
N ALA A 1249 13.41 14.48 30.14
CA ALA A 1249 13.51 15.95 30.22
C ALA A 1249 12.99 16.55 31.55
N SER A 1250 12.56 15.74 32.53
CA SER A 1250 12.04 16.20 33.83
C SER A 1250 12.93 15.83 35.02
N ARG A 1251 14.22 15.58 34.77
CA ARG A 1251 15.27 15.46 35.79
C ARG A 1251 16.54 16.17 35.32
N GLN A 1252 16.45 17.47 35.13
CA GLN A 1252 17.54 18.43 35.29
C GLN A 1252 16.94 19.76 35.73
#